data_AF-A0AAE0S314-F1
#
_entry.id   AF-A0AAE0S314-F1
#
_cell.length_a   1.000
_cell.length_b   1.000
_cell.length_c   1.000
_cell.angle_alpha   90.00
_cell.angle_beta   90.00
_cell.angle_gamma   90.00
#
_symmetry.space_group_name_H-M   'P 1'
#
loop_
_entity.id
_entity.type
_entity.pdbx_description
1 polymer ?
#
loop_
_entity_poly.entity_id
_entity_poly.type
_entity_poly.pdbx_seq_one_letter_code
_entity_poly.pdbx_strand_id
1 'polypeptide(L)'
;MLTPLLKEMRARNPKAHIGLVGAPHAEVILQNHPGLYDSFYLVNAPWVKRERQWANFFTLIPLIIRLRRVKWDWGIEVRGDLRQIAFLWLTGARSRIGYTFTGGNSLLTDAIPDDGWLKHIVDHHFQIIQYLYPDCRKETFIPELWLSDEEQNAVSHAEFIIGLHLGASLPLKRLSEKKAAELLSFLLRNYKSKLVIFDSPDQNGLPEKLINSLSSEERVQVKLIQTSLRGFITEIKKCRLFIGMDSAGGHIASALGVPVISIFGPAYAYFCAPVGEQVKVLMLPDSDVPCRPCGQVKCVHAQHHYCLEALPFKASDFLEFYREATSSGQLFSALAAELVKRNRPVSVLCGFPADKFLRNLPRCEIRNGIHIRRCGLRIAGKKNILYRARAYASFMAEALFRLLFSQKNTDWFGVTNPPFIVWVLALVSCIRRRGFHFMFLDIHPEGLIRMEKLNRRTWYVRLWQWLNRRSYHRISFPIVLGRDMVPLLSAVYKIPEDRFHYIPLWSAVETVNPISPEGSPFFAEYNPDNKFIVQYSGNMGLWHDMETFVYAANLMKNEAVRFVFIGNGIRRKSAEELSQKLALNNITWKDFVALGDLPQSLAACDASLITLNKGLQGVAVPSKLYGIMASGRAVLAMVPADSEIALTLKEYDCGVVIEPGDADGLANAIRLLMADPARCRQLGDNACLAYRKNYNLAVAADAVEKLLGL
;
A
#
# COMPACT_ATOMS: atom_id res chain seq x y z
N MET A 1 -12.46 19.15 2.36
CA MET A 1 -11.80 19.75 3.56
C MET A 1 -12.77 20.04 4.70
N LEU A 2 -14.01 20.47 4.44
CA LEU A 2 -15.04 20.66 5.48
C LEU A 2 -15.68 19.34 5.95
N THR A 3 -15.66 18.30 5.12
CA THR A 3 -16.33 17.02 5.35
C THR A 3 -16.04 16.36 6.72
N PRO A 4 -14.82 16.41 7.30
CA PRO A 4 -14.59 15.82 8.61
C PRO A 4 -15.32 16.56 9.74
N LEU A 5 -15.42 17.90 9.66
CA LEU A 5 -16.18 18.71 10.62
C LEU A 5 -17.66 18.32 10.59
N LEU A 6 -18.24 18.16 9.40
CA LEU A 6 -19.64 17.75 9.23
C LEU A 6 -19.90 16.33 9.73
N LYS A 7 -18.96 15.43 9.47
CA LYS A 7 -19.02 14.04 9.94
C LYS A 7 -19.05 13.99 11.47
N GLU A 8 -18.17 14.73 12.13
CA GLU A 8 -18.15 14.81 13.60
C GLU A 8 -19.43 15.48 14.15
N MET A 9 -19.90 16.56 13.52
CA MET A 9 -21.16 17.20 13.92
C MET A 9 -22.36 16.26 13.81
N ARG A 10 -22.50 15.53 12.69
CA ARG A 10 -23.57 14.56 12.47
C ARG A 10 -23.45 13.38 13.43
N ALA A 11 -22.24 12.89 13.69
CA ALA A 11 -22.01 11.79 14.61
C ALA A 11 -22.39 12.15 16.06
N ARG A 12 -22.04 13.35 16.52
CA ARG A 12 -22.36 13.86 17.86
C ARG A 12 -23.83 14.24 18.01
N ASN A 13 -24.45 14.67 16.92
CA ASN A 13 -25.84 15.12 16.91
C ASN A 13 -26.62 14.47 15.75
N PRO A 14 -26.98 13.18 15.84
CA PRO A 14 -27.63 12.47 14.73
C PRO A 14 -28.96 13.12 14.30
N LYS A 15 -29.68 13.69 15.27
CA LYS A 15 -30.99 14.35 15.06
C LYS A 15 -30.89 15.84 14.77
N ALA A 16 -29.70 16.44 14.82
CA ALA A 16 -29.57 17.87 14.54
C ALA A 16 -29.88 18.15 13.07
N HIS A 17 -30.61 19.23 12.81
CA HIS A 17 -30.72 19.73 11.44
C HIS A 17 -29.43 20.48 11.10
N ILE A 18 -28.69 20.03 10.08
CA ILE A 18 -27.43 20.63 9.64
C ILE A 18 -27.67 21.32 8.29
N GLY A 19 -27.58 22.65 8.29
CA GLY A 19 -27.64 23.46 7.07
C GLY A 19 -26.24 23.89 6.63
N LEU A 20 -25.93 23.72 5.35
CA LEU A 20 -24.71 24.24 4.73
C LEU A 20 -24.97 25.49 3.94
N VAL A 21 -24.11 26.49 4.08
CA VAL A 21 -24.12 27.69 3.25
C VAL A 21 -22.87 27.69 2.37
N GLY A 22 -23.04 27.62 1.05
CA GLY A 22 -21.91 27.43 0.14
C GLY A 22 -22.20 27.81 -1.31
N ALA A 23 -21.14 27.80 -2.12
CA ALA A 23 -21.23 28.04 -3.55
C ALA A 23 -21.74 26.78 -4.31
N PRO A 24 -22.29 26.91 -5.53
CA PRO A 24 -22.87 25.79 -6.27
C PRO A 24 -21.93 24.58 -6.46
N HIS A 25 -20.64 24.82 -6.69
CA HIS A 25 -19.65 23.75 -6.85
C HIS A 25 -19.46 22.92 -5.58
N ALA A 26 -19.66 23.50 -4.39
CA ALA A 26 -19.55 22.76 -3.14
C ALA A 26 -20.71 21.77 -2.96
N GLU A 27 -21.93 22.13 -3.39
CA GLU A 27 -23.06 21.21 -3.44
C GLU A 27 -22.77 20.06 -4.40
N VAL A 28 -22.28 20.37 -5.60
CA VAL A 28 -21.89 19.36 -6.60
C VAL A 28 -20.83 18.42 -6.05
N ILE A 29 -19.80 18.91 -5.33
CA ILE A 29 -18.76 18.07 -4.73
C ILE A 29 -19.32 17.18 -3.62
N LEU A 30 -20.30 17.67 -2.86
CA LEU A 30 -20.86 16.96 -1.72
C LEU A 30 -22.04 16.03 -2.06
N GLN A 31 -22.57 16.03 -3.28
CA GLN A 31 -23.59 15.03 -3.67
C GLN A 31 -23.16 13.60 -3.30
N ASN A 32 -24.14 12.74 -3.06
CA ASN A 32 -23.97 11.37 -2.56
C ASN A 32 -23.40 11.28 -1.14
N HIS A 33 -23.31 12.39 -0.39
CA HIS A 33 -22.92 12.35 1.02
C HIS A 33 -23.88 11.46 1.84
N PRO A 34 -23.40 10.76 2.88
CA PRO A 34 -24.23 9.87 3.71
C PRO A 34 -25.01 10.65 4.78
N GLY A 35 -25.83 11.61 4.35
CA GLY A 35 -26.61 12.46 5.27
C GLY A 35 -25.80 13.44 6.13
N LEU A 36 -24.64 13.92 5.65
CA LEU A 36 -23.83 14.90 6.38
C LEU A 36 -24.54 16.23 6.64
N TYR A 37 -25.44 16.63 5.76
CA TYR A 37 -26.29 17.79 5.94
C TYR A 37 -27.71 17.50 5.43
N ASP A 38 -28.67 18.30 5.88
CA ASP A 38 -30.09 18.15 5.55
C ASP A 38 -30.56 19.22 4.54
N SER A 39 -29.91 20.38 4.56
CA SER A 39 -30.24 21.50 3.68
C SER A 39 -28.97 22.18 3.15
N PHE A 40 -28.96 22.51 1.85
CA PHE A 40 -27.91 23.32 1.23
C PHE A 40 -28.50 24.68 0.82
N TYR A 41 -27.83 25.75 1.21
CA TYR A 41 -28.21 27.12 0.91
C TYR A 41 -27.14 27.77 0.04
N LEU A 42 -27.50 28.09 -1.19
CA LEU A 42 -26.61 28.75 -2.13
C LEU A 42 -26.31 30.19 -1.67
N VAL A 43 -25.03 30.50 -1.48
CA VAL A 43 -24.56 31.87 -1.25
C VAL A 43 -23.85 32.40 -2.48
N ASN A 44 -24.34 33.55 -2.96
CA ASN A 44 -23.74 34.29 -4.07
C ASN A 44 -23.24 35.63 -3.53
N ALA A 45 -22.12 35.62 -2.80
CA ALA A 45 -21.55 36.82 -2.20
C ALA A 45 -20.34 37.36 -3.01
N PRO A 46 -20.13 38.69 -3.05
CA PRO A 46 -19.00 39.32 -3.76
C PRO A 46 -17.62 38.88 -3.29
N TRP A 47 -17.48 38.50 -2.02
CA TRP A 47 -16.23 37.99 -1.46
C TRP A 47 -16.07 36.47 -1.62
N VAL A 48 -17.08 35.79 -2.18
CA VAL A 48 -17.07 34.36 -2.50
C VAL A 48 -16.79 34.13 -4.00
N LYS A 49 -17.23 35.04 -4.89
CA LYS A 49 -16.85 35.05 -6.32
C LYS A 49 -15.62 35.94 -6.54
N ARG A 50 -14.63 35.47 -7.32
CA ARG A 50 -13.45 36.27 -7.71
C ARG A 50 -13.73 37.32 -8.79
N GLU A 51 -14.98 37.48 -9.20
CA GLU A 51 -15.40 38.48 -10.19
C GLU A 51 -15.70 39.80 -9.48
N ARG A 52 -15.06 40.87 -9.96
CA ARG A 52 -15.10 42.25 -9.42
C ARG A 52 -16.45 42.96 -9.65
N GLN A 53 -17.56 42.28 -9.47
CA GLN A 53 -18.86 42.95 -9.42
C GLN A 53 -19.25 43.08 -7.95
N TRP A 54 -19.39 44.33 -7.50
CA TRP A 54 -19.97 44.69 -6.20
C TRP A 54 -21.45 44.31 -6.19
N ALA A 55 -21.76 43.02 -6.31
CA ALA A 55 -23.11 42.50 -6.25
C ALA A 55 -23.64 42.71 -4.82
N ASN A 56 -24.36 43.81 -4.67
CA ASN A 56 -25.09 44.29 -3.51
C ASN A 56 -25.27 43.25 -2.39
N PHE A 57 -24.82 43.58 -1.18
CA PHE A 57 -25.12 42.83 0.05
C PHE A 57 -26.63 42.52 0.19
N PHE A 58 -27.47 43.37 -0.41
CA PHE A 58 -28.93 43.18 -0.53
C PHE A 58 -29.33 41.85 -1.20
N THR A 59 -28.49 41.26 -2.05
CA THR A 59 -28.71 39.92 -2.64
C THR A 59 -28.68 38.80 -1.61
N LEU A 60 -28.09 39.05 -0.43
CA LEU A 60 -28.06 38.10 0.68
C LEU A 60 -29.29 38.22 1.58
N ILE A 61 -30.08 39.30 1.51
CA ILE A 61 -31.24 39.51 2.38
C ILE A 61 -32.25 38.36 2.28
N PRO A 62 -32.67 37.89 1.10
CA PRO A 62 -33.60 36.76 1.01
C PRO A 62 -33.06 35.48 1.66
N LEU A 63 -31.75 35.24 1.52
CA LEU A 63 -31.07 34.12 2.16
C LEU A 63 -31.03 34.28 3.68
N ILE A 64 -30.69 35.48 4.18
CA ILE A 64 -30.66 35.81 5.61
C ILE A 64 -32.05 35.60 6.23
N ILE A 65 -33.12 36.10 5.59
CA ILE A 65 -34.50 35.91 6.06
C ILE A 65 -34.83 34.41 6.14
N ARG A 66 -34.44 33.62 5.13
CA ARG A 66 -34.66 32.17 5.13
C ARG A 66 -33.92 31.47 6.25
N LEU A 67 -32.65 31.80 6.48
CA LEU A 67 -31.83 31.22 7.54
C LEU A 67 -32.36 31.60 8.93
N ARG A 68 -32.82 32.84 9.14
CA ARG A 68 -33.39 33.28 10.43
C ARG A 68 -34.67 32.54 10.81
N ARG A 69 -35.47 32.10 9.84
CA ARG A 69 -36.71 31.34 10.09
C ARG A 69 -36.44 29.95 10.68
N VAL A 70 -35.26 29.37 10.44
CA VAL A 70 -34.89 28.05 10.95
C VAL A 70 -34.57 28.08 12.45
N LYS A 71 -34.17 29.25 12.98
CA LYS A 71 -33.77 29.45 14.39
C LYS A 71 -32.65 28.50 14.83
N TRP A 72 -31.46 28.71 14.27
CA TRP A 72 -30.28 27.91 14.55
C TRP A 72 -29.78 28.02 15.99
N ASP A 73 -29.54 26.88 16.64
CA ASP A 73 -28.86 26.85 17.93
C ASP A 73 -27.39 27.27 17.78
N TRP A 74 -26.69 26.69 16.81
CA TRP A 74 -25.29 26.96 16.51
C TRP A 74 -25.09 27.49 15.09
N GLY A 75 -24.24 28.49 14.98
CA GLY A 75 -23.68 28.97 13.73
C GLY A 75 -22.15 28.88 13.80
N ILE A 76 -21.54 28.23 12.80
CA ILE A 76 -20.09 27.96 12.79
C ILE A 76 -19.47 28.59 11.55
N GLU A 77 -18.49 29.46 11.76
CA GLU A 77 -17.65 30.04 10.71
C GLU A 77 -16.24 29.43 10.81
N VAL A 78 -15.70 28.98 9.67
CA VAL A 78 -14.48 28.16 9.64
C VAL A 78 -13.22 28.87 9.09
N ARG A 79 -13.31 30.14 8.65
CA ARG A 79 -12.21 30.88 8.00
C ARG A 79 -11.70 32.09 8.77
N GLY A 80 -12.42 32.60 9.76
CA GLY A 80 -12.07 33.78 10.54
C GLY A 80 -12.14 35.11 9.79
N ASP A 81 -12.94 35.19 8.72
CA ASP A 81 -13.11 36.42 7.94
C ASP A 81 -14.25 37.29 8.48
N LEU A 82 -13.98 38.56 8.78
CA LEU A 82 -14.94 39.54 9.31
C LEU A 82 -16.26 39.58 8.53
N ARG A 83 -16.23 39.45 7.19
CA ARG A 83 -17.45 39.50 6.36
C ARG A 83 -18.30 38.25 6.54
N GLN A 84 -17.67 37.09 6.72
CA GLN A 84 -18.37 35.83 7.00
C GLN A 84 -18.91 35.81 8.43
N ILE A 85 -18.16 36.35 9.39
CA ILE A 85 -18.60 36.52 10.78
C ILE A 85 -19.81 37.46 10.85
N ALA A 86 -19.79 38.58 10.11
CA ALA A 86 -20.93 39.49 10.03
C ALA A 86 -22.15 38.81 9.39
N PHE A 87 -21.96 38.01 8.34
CA PHE A 87 -23.03 37.21 7.76
C PHE A 87 -23.58 36.19 8.76
N LEU A 88 -22.72 35.49 9.51
CA LEU A 88 -23.10 34.55 10.55
C LEU A 88 -23.94 35.24 11.65
N TRP A 89 -23.54 36.42 12.10
CA TRP A 89 -24.29 37.22 13.05
C TRP A 89 -25.70 37.56 12.55
N LEU A 90 -25.84 37.88 11.27
CA LEU A 90 -27.13 38.16 10.64
C LEU A 90 -28.03 36.92 10.49
N THR A 91 -27.52 35.70 10.60
CA THR A 91 -28.36 34.49 10.62
C THR A 91 -29.18 34.36 11.90
N GLY A 92 -28.82 35.09 12.96
CA GLY A 92 -29.50 35.03 14.26
C GLY A 92 -29.24 33.75 15.05
N ALA A 93 -28.20 32.97 14.72
CA ALA A 93 -27.82 31.78 15.48
C ALA A 93 -27.52 32.13 16.94
N ARG A 94 -28.02 31.32 17.89
CA ARG A 94 -27.92 31.58 19.33
C ARG A 94 -26.46 31.60 19.80
N SER A 95 -25.70 30.56 19.45
CA SER A 95 -24.25 30.50 19.62
C SER A 95 -23.57 30.65 18.26
N ARG A 96 -22.58 31.55 18.18
CA ARG A 96 -21.81 31.88 16.99
C ARG A 96 -20.33 31.62 17.28
N ILE A 97 -19.82 30.57 16.67
CA ILE A 97 -18.50 30.01 16.94
C ILE A 97 -17.61 30.25 15.72
N GLY A 98 -16.38 30.71 15.92
CA GLY A 98 -15.43 30.87 14.84
C GLY A 98 -14.12 31.53 15.27
N TYR A 99 -13.26 31.79 14.28
CA TYR A 99 -12.02 32.55 14.47
C TYR A 99 -12.24 34.04 14.23
N THR A 100 -11.28 34.86 14.66
CA THR A 100 -11.29 36.32 14.50
C THR A 100 -10.03 36.84 13.80
N PHE A 101 -9.46 36.05 12.87
CA PHE A 101 -8.20 36.38 12.19
C PHE A 101 -8.19 37.77 11.53
N THR A 102 -9.34 38.23 11.01
CA THR A 102 -9.48 39.59 10.45
C THR A 102 -10.41 40.50 11.27
N GLY A 103 -10.67 40.16 12.53
CA GLY A 103 -11.54 40.89 13.47
C GLY A 103 -12.92 40.25 13.66
N GLY A 104 -13.83 40.95 14.33
CA GLY A 104 -15.22 40.49 14.54
C GLY A 104 -15.51 39.81 15.88
N ASN A 105 -14.63 39.95 16.88
CA ASN A 105 -14.78 39.31 18.19
C ASN A 105 -16.12 39.60 18.88
N SER A 106 -16.62 40.84 18.79
CA SER A 106 -17.91 41.24 19.38
C SER A 106 -19.14 40.62 18.68
N LEU A 107 -18.96 40.04 17.49
CA LEU A 107 -20.04 39.42 16.71
C LEU A 107 -20.16 37.92 16.98
N LEU A 108 -19.12 37.27 17.50
CA LEU A 108 -19.13 35.89 17.94
C LEU A 108 -19.59 35.79 19.40
N THR A 109 -20.25 34.70 19.77
CA THR A 109 -20.42 34.36 21.19
C THR A 109 -19.20 33.62 21.71
N ASP A 110 -18.58 32.83 20.84
CA ASP A 110 -17.49 31.92 21.15
C ASP A 110 -16.35 32.15 20.14
N ALA A 111 -15.41 33.01 20.51
CA ALA A 111 -14.20 33.23 19.73
C ALA A 111 -13.17 32.14 20.08
N ILE A 112 -12.75 31.37 19.08
CA ILE A 112 -11.79 30.30 19.27
C ILE A 112 -10.40 30.91 19.47
N PRO A 113 -9.68 30.53 20.54
CA PRO A 113 -8.32 31.02 20.78
C PRO A 113 -7.38 30.70 19.62
N ASP A 114 -6.70 31.72 19.12
CA ASP A 114 -5.59 31.57 18.18
C ASP A 114 -4.27 31.61 18.96
N ASP A 115 -3.41 30.62 18.75
CA ASP A 115 -2.08 30.57 19.35
C ASP A 115 -1.03 31.33 18.52
N GLY A 116 -1.47 32.01 17.45
CA GLY A 116 -0.63 32.83 16.57
C GLY A 116 0.18 32.00 15.59
N TRP A 117 0.00 30.67 15.58
CA TRP A 117 0.66 29.76 14.66
C TRP A 117 -0.22 29.53 13.43
N LEU A 118 0.37 29.66 12.25
CA LEU A 118 -0.32 29.36 11.00
C LEU A 118 -0.55 27.84 10.86
N LYS A 119 -1.68 27.31 11.33
CA LYS A 119 -1.99 25.87 11.26
C LYS A 119 -2.55 25.50 9.89
N HIS A 120 -2.51 24.20 9.59
CA HIS A 120 -3.17 23.68 8.39
C HIS A 120 -4.69 23.97 8.43
N ILE A 121 -5.33 24.23 7.29
CA ILE A 121 -6.77 24.57 7.25
C ILE A 121 -7.67 23.49 7.85
N VAL A 122 -7.28 22.23 7.69
CA VAL A 122 -7.97 21.09 8.32
C VAL A 122 -7.78 21.09 9.84
N ASP A 123 -6.66 21.61 10.33
CA ASP A 123 -6.40 21.78 11.77
C ASP A 123 -7.21 22.93 12.35
N HIS A 124 -7.49 23.99 11.57
CA HIS A 124 -8.45 25.03 11.97
C HIS A 124 -9.85 24.44 12.15
N HIS A 125 -10.31 23.64 11.18
CA HIS A 125 -11.58 22.94 11.31
C HIS A 125 -11.58 21.96 12.50
N PHE A 126 -10.44 21.30 12.74
CA PHE A 126 -10.29 20.40 13.89
C PHE A 126 -10.35 21.14 15.23
N GLN A 127 -9.74 22.31 15.34
CA GLN A 127 -9.77 23.08 16.58
C GLN A 127 -11.16 23.66 16.85
N ILE A 128 -11.95 24.00 15.82
CA ILE A 128 -13.38 24.31 15.97
C ILE A 128 -14.13 23.13 16.59
N ILE A 129 -13.97 21.92 16.03
CA ILE A 129 -14.68 20.77 16.57
C ILE A 129 -14.15 20.37 17.96
N GLN A 130 -12.87 20.59 18.25
CA GLN A 130 -12.28 20.35 19.58
C GLN A 130 -12.78 21.36 20.61
N TYR A 131 -13.05 22.60 20.21
CA TYR A 131 -13.68 23.58 21.07
C TYR A 131 -15.10 23.14 21.47
N LEU A 132 -15.87 22.61 20.52
CA LEU A 132 -17.23 22.11 20.76
C LEU A 132 -17.26 20.75 21.47
N TYR A 133 -16.29 19.90 21.16
CA TYR A 133 -16.16 18.53 21.64
C TYR A 133 -14.69 18.26 22.01
N PRO A 134 -14.26 18.56 23.26
CA PRO A 134 -12.86 18.45 23.69
C PRO A 134 -12.25 17.06 23.55
N ASP A 135 -13.08 16.02 23.44
CA ASP A 135 -12.69 14.63 23.26
C ASP A 135 -12.47 14.21 21.79
N CYS A 136 -12.68 15.13 20.84
CA CYS A 136 -12.44 14.89 19.42
C CYS A 136 -10.95 14.62 19.14
N ARG A 137 -10.66 13.63 18.29
CA ARG A 137 -9.30 13.18 17.99
C ARG A 137 -8.91 13.58 16.57
N LYS A 138 -7.67 14.04 16.39
CA LYS A 138 -7.18 14.53 15.10
C LYS A 138 -6.99 13.41 14.07
N GLU A 139 -6.68 12.20 14.53
CA GLU A 139 -6.35 11.05 13.69
C GLU A 139 -7.52 10.56 12.83
N THR A 140 -8.76 10.96 13.13
CA THR A 140 -9.97 10.63 12.36
C THR A 140 -10.41 11.75 11.41
N PHE A 141 -9.70 12.87 11.38
CA PHE A 141 -10.14 14.09 10.72
C PHE A 141 -9.64 14.20 9.27
N ILE A 142 -9.96 13.19 8.45
CA ILE A 142 -9.53 13.07 7.04
C ILE A 142 -10.71 13.39 6.10
N PRO A 143 -10.55 14.31 5.12
CA PRO A 143 -11.60 14.60 4.14
C PRO A 143 -11.97 13.37 3.31
N GLU A 144 -13.26 13.18 3.10
CA GLU A 144 -13.84 12.11 2.27
C GLU A 144 -14.78 12.71 1.22
N LEU A 145 -14.96 11.99 0.10
CA LEU A 145 -15.97 12.23 -0.94
C LEU A 145 -16.65 10.91 -1.34
N TRP A 146 -17.84 11.02 -1.92
CA TRP A 146 -18.70 9.88 -2.22
C TRP A 146 -19.11 9.84 -3.70
N LEU A 147 -19.14 8.63 -4.23
CA LEU A 147 -19.64 8.29 -5.55
C LEU A 147 -21.04 7.67 -5.42
N SER A 148 -21.88 7.82 -6.45
CA SER A 148 -23.11 7.02 -6.58
C SER A 148 -22.77 5.58 -6.99
N ASP A 149 -23.74 4.67 -6.90
CA ASP A 149 -23.56 3.28 -7.34
C ASP A 149 -23.22 3.20 -8.84
N GLU A 150 -23.83 4.06 -9.66
CA GLU A 150 -23.52 4.17 -11.09
C GLU A 150 -22.09 4.66 -11.34
N GLU A 151 -21.66 5.71 -10.63
CA GLU A 151 -20.31 6.25 -10.71
C GLU A 151 -19.28 5.21 -10.27
N GLN A 152 -19.58 4.45 -9.21
CA GLN A 152 -18.72 3.38 -8.68
C GLN A 152 -18.57 2.22 -9.68
N ASN A 153 -19.66 1.82 -10.34
CA ASN A 153 -19.64 0.76 -11.35
C ASN A 153 -18.88 1.17 -12.63
N ALA A 154 -18.80 2.47 -12.93
CA ALA A 154 -18.04 3.00 -14.05
C ALA A 154 -16.51 2.97 -13.84
N VAL A 155 -16.03 2.67 -12.62
CA VAL A 155 -14.60 2.64 -12.28
C VAL A 155 -13.98 1.25 -12.54
N SER A 156 -13.15 1.14 -13.58
CA SER A 156 -12.31 -0.05 -13.84
C SER A 156 -10.85 0.23 -13.48
N HIS A 157 -10.17 -0.73 -12.85
CA HIS A 157 -8.77 -0.63 -12.41
C HIS A 157 -7.83 -1.56 -13.20
N ALA A 158 -8.26 -2.02 -14.38
CA ALA A 158 -7.51 -2.96 -15.21
C ALA A 158 -6.21 -2.37 -15.78
N GLU A 159 -6.12 -1.05 -15.88
CA GLU A 159 -4.97 -0.34 -16.44
C GLU A 159 -4.38 0.63 -15.40
N PHE A 160 -3.06 0.81 -15.43
CA PHE A 160 -2.39 1.81 -14.61
C PHE A 160 -2.58 3.20 -15.24
N ILE A 161 -3.46 4.01 -14.63
CA ILE A 161 -3.80 5.36 -15.11
C ILE A 161 -3.21 6.42 -14.19
N ILE A 162 -2.50 7.40 -14.75
CA ILE A 162 -2.06 8.61 -14.04
C ILE A 162 -2.93 9.79 -14.50
N GLY A 163 -3.64 10.42 -13.56
CA GLY A 163 -4.43 11.61 -13.81
C GLY A 163 -3.60 12.88 -13.63
N LEU A 164 -3.73 13.84 -14.56
CA LEU A 164 -3.03 15.11 -14.60
C LEU A 164 -4.03 16.26 -14.65
N HIS A 165 -3.95 17.18 -13.69
CA HIS A 165 -4.65 18.46 -13.75
C HIS A 165 -3.66 19.61 -13.53
N LEU A 166 -3.24 20.23 -14.63
CA LEU A 166 -2.20 21.27 -14.63
C LEU A 166 -2.78 22.70 -14.48
N GLY A 167 -4.10 22.80 -14.34
CA GLY A 167 -4.82 24.04 -14.11
C GLY A 167 -4.76 24.57 -12.68
N ALA A 168 -4.82 25.90 -12.59
CA ALA A 168 -5.07 26.62 -11.36
C ALA A 168 -5.79 27.95 -11.63
N SER A 169 -6.68 28.35 -10.73
CA SER A 169 -7.41 29.63 -10.83
C SER A 169 -6.53 30.90 -10.70
N LEU A 170 -5.31 30.77 -10.18
CA LEU A 170 -4.32 31.85 -10.13
C LEU A 170 -3.20 31.54 -11.15
N PRO A 171 -2.89 32.45 -12.09
CA PRO A 171 -1.81 32.25 -13.06
C PRO A 171 -0.46 31.89 -12.43
N LEU A 172 -0.15 32.48 -11.27
CA LEU A 172 1.08 32.21 -10.51
C LEU A 172 1.21 30.75 -10.01
N LYS A 173 0.11 30.01 -9.94
CA LYS A 173 0.08 28.61 -9.50
C LYS A 173 0.12 27.62 -10.68
N ARG A 174 0.31 28.09 -11.90
CA ARG A 174 0.36 27.26 -13.12
C ARG A 174 1.81 27.02 -13.50
N LEU A 175 2.11 25.80 -13.96
CA LEU A 175 3.38 25.52 -14.63
C LEU A 175 3.44 26.30 -15.94
N SER A 176 4.64 26.72 -16.37
CA SER A 176 4.83 27.13 -17.75
C SER A 176 4.53 25.98 -18.71
N GLU A 177 4.23 26.30 -19.97
CA GLU A 177 4.05 25.29 -21.02
C GLU A 177 5.29 24.39 -21.14
N LYS A 178 6.49 24.97 -21.05
CA LYS A 178 7.76 24.23 -21.04
C LYS A 178 7.85 23.26 -19.87
N LYS A 179 7.49 23.70 -18.66
CA LYS A 179 7.60 22.87 -17.45
C LYS A 179 6.53 21.78 -17.40
N ALA A 180 5.34 22.08 -17.91
CA ALA A 180 4.28 21.10 -18.09
C ALA A 180 4.66 20.01 -19.11
N ALA A 181 5.29 20.40 -20.23
CA ALA A 181 5.82 19.46 -21.22
C ALA A 181 6.96 18.60 -20.63
N GLU A 182 7.82 19.17 -19.77
CA GLU A 182 8.85 18.43 -19.04
C GLU A 182 8.24 17.36 -18.14
N LEU A 183 7.21 17.70 -17.36
CA LEU A 183 6.49 16.74 -16.52
C LEU A 183 5.83 15.64 -17.35
N LEU A 184 5.15 16.00 -18.43
CA LEU A 184 4.46 15.04 -19.30
C LEU A 184 5.46 14.06 -19.94
N SER A 185 6.56 14.60 -20.48
CA SER A 185 7.66 13.80 -21.03
C SER A 185 8.29 12.92 -19.97
N PHE A 186 8.48 13.44 -18.76
CA PHE A 186 9.01 12.67 -17.64
C PHE A 186 8.08 11.49 -17.31
N LEU A 187 6.77 11.69 -17.26
CA LEU A 187 5.82 10.63 -16.94
C LEU A 187 5.76 9.56 -18.04
N LEU A 188 5.66 9.97 -19.31
CA LEU A 188 5.64 9.06 -20.46
C LEU A 188 6.93 8.24 -20.58
N ARG A 189 8.09 8.84 -20.25
CA ARG A 189 9.39 8.14 -20.30
C ARG A 189 9.62 7.19 -19.14
N ASN A 190 9.13 7.52 -17.94
CA ASN A 190 9.44 6.76 -16.73
C ASN A 190 8.34 5.76 -16.33
N TYR A 191 7.11 5.89 -16.85
CA TYR A 191 5.99 5.04 -16.49
C TYR A 191 5.25 4.54 -17.73
N LYS A 192 5.15 3.22 -17.89
CA LYS A 192 4.28 2.56 -18.88
C LYS A 192 2.83 2.64 -18.42
N SER A 193 2.24 3.81 -18.50
CA SER A 193 0.91 4.11 -17.97
C SER A 193 0.08 4.93 -18.95
N LYS A 194 -1.24 4.72 -18.97
CA LYS A 194 -2.12 5.67 -19.63
C LYS A 194 -2.17 6.96 -18.83
N LEU A 195 -1.96 8.09 -19.50
CA LEU A 195 -2.09 9.40 -18.91
C LEU A 195 -3.47 9.96 -19.26
N VAL A 196 -4.15 10.46 -18.25
CA VAL A 196 -5.41 11.19 -18.41
C VAL A 196 -5.13 12.65 -18.08
N ILE A 197 -5.31 13.54 -19.04
CA ILE A 197 -5.20 14.98 -18.83
C ILE A 197 -6.61 15.55 -18.73
N PHE A 198 -6.91 16.13 -17.58
CA PHE A 198 -8.17 16.81 -17.34
C PHE A 198 -8.06 18.23 -17.87
N ASP A 199 -8.92 18.59 -18.82
CA ASP A 199 -9.02 19.96 -19.32
C ASP A 199 -10.13 20.72 -18.60
N SER A 200 -9.84 21.98 -18.31
CA SER A 200 -10.71 22.87 -17.55
C SER A 200 -10.55 24.30 -18.04
N PRO A 201 -11.59 25.15 -17.93
CA PRO A 201 -11.53 26.52 -18.46
C PRO A 201 -10.35 27.36 -17.91
N ASP A 202 -9.86 27.05 -16.70
CA ASP A 202 -8.71 27.72 -16.09
C ASP A 202 -7.35 27.33 -16.67
N GLN A 203 -7.30 26.40 -17.64
CA GLN A 203 -6.07 25.97 -18.32
C GLN A 203 -5.79 26.71 -19.63
N ASN A 204 -6.70 27.55 -20.13
CA ASN A 204 -6.51 28.38 -21.35
C ASN A 204 -5.99 27.58 -22.57
N GLY A 205 -6.45 26.34 -22.77
CA GLY A 205 -6.03 25.47 -23.87
C GLY A 205 -4.64 24.84 -23.72
N LEU A 206 -4.00 24.90 -22.54
CA LEU A 206 -2.71 24.27 -22.28
C LEU A 206 -2.72 22.74 -22.56
N PRO A 207 -3.71 21.94 -22.12
CA PRO A 207 -3.78 20.51 -22.44
C PRO A 207 -3.72 20.20 -23.93
N GLU A 208 -4.47 20.92 -24.76
CA GLU A 208 -4.47 20.73 -26.21
C GLU A 208 -3.10 21.03 -26.81
N LYS A 209 -2.46 22.12 -26.38
CA LYS A 209 -1.10 22.48 -26.83
C LYS A 209 -0.07 21.41 -26.46
N LEU A 210 -0.14 20.88 -25.24
CA LEU A 210 0.73 19.82 -24.77
C LEU A 210 0.54 18.53 -25.58
N ILE A 211 -0.71 18.12 -25.83
CA ILE A 211 -0.99 16.93 -26.63
C ILE A 211 -0.53 17.12 -28.09
N ASN A 212 -0.71 18.32 -28.64
CA ASN A 212 -0.26 18.65 -29.99
C ASN A 212 1.27 18.69 -30.14
N SER A 213 2.02 18.90 -29.06
CA SER A 213 3.49 18.84 -29.10
C SER A 213 4.06 17.42 -28.93
N LEU A 214 3.23 16.43 -28.59
CA LEU A 214 3.62 15.02 -28.50
C LEU A 214 3.74 14.35 -29.87
N SER A 215 4.62 13.35 -29.96
CA SER A 215 4.72 12.43 -31.09
C SER A 215 3.45 11.57 -31.25
N SER A 216 3.23 11.01 -32.45
CA SER A 216 2.08 10.14 -32.72
C SER A 216 2.00 8.93 -31.77
N GLU A 217 3.14 8.39 -31.33
CA GLU A 217 3.22 7.25 -30.41
C GLU A 217 2.86 7.64 -28.96
N GLU A 218 3.31 8.80 -28.51
CA GLU A 218 3.00 9.34 -27.17
C GLU A 218 1.53 9.72 -27.06
N ARG A 219 0.92 10.24 -28.12
CA ARG A 219 -0.51 10.61 -28.14
C ARG A 219 -1.45 9.43 -27.89
N VAL A 220 -1.09 8.21 -28.28
CA VAL A 220 -1.90 7.01 -28.01
C VAL A 220 -2.02 6.71 -26.52
N GLN A 221 -1.05 7.14 -25.72
CA GLN A 221 -1.02 6.94 -24.27
C GLN A 221 -1.72 8.06 -23.49
N VAL A 222 -2.09 9.15 -24.15
CA VAL A 222 -2.67 10.33 -23.51
C VAL A 222 -4.12 10.50 -23.91
N LYS A 223 -5.01 10.49 -22.92
CA LYS A 223 -6.43 10.78 -23.11
C LYS A 223 -6.77 12.15 -22.54
N LEU A 224 -7.31 13.03 -23.39
CA LEU A 224 -7.90 14.29 -22.94
C LEU A 224 -9.31 14.04 -22.43
N ILE A 225 -9.63 14.56 -21.25
CA ILE A 225 -10.98 14.48 -20.67
C ILE A 225 -11.51 15.89 -20.39
N GLN A 226 -12.60 16.22 -21.08
CA GLN A 226 -13.46 17.36 -20.78
C GLN A 226 -14.76 16.83 -20.21
N THR A 227 -15.09 17.21 -18.98
CA THR A 227 -16.26 16.66 -18.29
C THR A 227 -16.78 17.61 -17.20
N SER A 228 -17.97 17.32 -16.68
CA SER A 228 -18.52 18.04 -15.54
C SER A 228 -17.67 17.80 -14.27
N LEU A 229 -17.86 18.62 -13.24
CA LEU A 229 -17.18 18.41 -11.96
C LEU A 229 -17.44 17.02 -11.37
N ARG A 230 -18.63 16.44 -11.61
CA ARG A 230 -18.96 15.07 -11.23
C ARG A 230 -18.20 14.04 -12.04
N GLY A 231 -18.19 14.19 -13.36
CA GLY A 231 -17.37 13.31 -14.20
C GLY A 231 -15.88 13.38 -13.85
N PHE A 232 -15.37 14.54 -13.45
CA PHE A 232 -13.99 14.71 -12.99
C PHE A 232 -13.70 13.90 -11.72
N ILE A 233 -14.62 13.94 -10.73
CA ILE A 233 -14.53 13.11 -9.51
C ILE A 233 -14.50 11.62 -9.88
N THR A 234 -15.38 11.18 -10.78
CA THR A 234 -15.45 9.78 -11.23
C THR A 234 -14.20 9.31 -11.97
N GLU A 235 -13.65 10.14 -12.87
CA GLU A 235 -12.44 9.81 -13.62
C GLU A 235 -11.17 9.85 -12.75
N ILE A 236 -11.09 10.75 -11.76
CA ILE A 236 -10.02 10.72 -10.76
C ILE A 236 -10.00 9.38 -10.04
N LYS A 237 -11.17 8.83 -9.68
CA LYS A 237 -11.24 7.55 -8.96
C LYS A 237 -10.65 6.37 -9.75
N LYS A 238 -10.61 6.46 -11.09
CA LYS A 238 -9.96 5.46 -11.97
C LYS A 238 -8.44 5.54 -11.93
N CYS A 239 -7.88 6.66 -11.47
CA CYS A 239 -6.44 6.87 -11.45
C CYS A 239 -5.77 6.10 -10.31
N ARG A 240 -4.61 5.49 -10.59
CA ARG A 240 -3.68 4.93 -9.59
C ARG A 240 -2.84 6.01 -8.93
N LEU A 241 -2.69 7.15 -9.58
CA LEU A 241 -1.99 8.33 -9.10
C LEU A 241 -2.63 9.58 -9.71
N PHE A 242 -2.83 10.62 -8.92
CA PHE A 242 -3.26 11.92 -9.38
C PHE A 242 -2.17 12.96 -9.14
N ILE A 243 -1.83 13.73 -10.17
CA ILE A 243 -0.86 14.82 -10.10
C ILE A 243 -1.60 16.13 -10.38
N GLY A 244 -1.59 17.03 -9.40
CA GLY A 244 -2.29 18.29 -9.49
C GLY A 244 -1.47 19.45 -8.97
N MET A 245 -1.80 20.65 -9.44
CA MET A 245 -1.30 21.89 -8.85
C MET A 245 -1.87 22.11 -7.43
N ASP A 246 -1.39 23.14 -6.73
CA ASP A 246 -2.00 23.73 -5.53
C ASP A 246 -3.41 24.32 -5.85
N SER A 247 -4.34 23.40 -6.07
CA SER A 247 -5.72 23.61 -6.52
C SER A 247 -6.65 22.50 -6.01
N ALA A 248 -7.95 22.61 -6.30
CA ALA A 248 -8.96 21.71 -5.75
C ALA A 248 -8.77 20.23 -6.15
N GLY A 249 -8.17 19.95 -7.30
CA GLY A 249 -8.02 18.59 -7.84
C GLY A 249 -7.28 17.65 -6.87
N GLY A 250 -6.16 18.11 -6.29
CA GLY A 250 -5.40 17.30 -5.33
C GLY A 250 -6.20 16.99 -4.06
N HIS A 251 -7.03 17.93 -3.60
CA HIS A 251 -7.91 17.69 -2.46
C HIS A 251 -9.03 16.71 -2.77
N ILE A 252 -9.59 16.77 -3.98
CA ILE A 252 -10.61 15.83 -4.45
C ILE A 252 -10.02 14.42 -4.54
N ALA A 253 -8.85 14.26 -5.17
CA ALA A 253 -8.17 12.98 -5.29
C ALA A 253 -7.84 12.37 -3.93
N SER A 254 -7.27 13.16 -3.02
CA SER A 254 -6.97 12.69 -1.66
C SER A 254 -8.22 12.27 -0.90
N ALA A 255 -9.33 13.01 -1.07
CA ALA A 255 -10.61 12.69 -0.43
C ALA A 255 -11.31 11.47 -1.04
N LEU A 256 -10.96 11.08 -2.27
CA LEU A 256 -11.37 9.82 -2.90
C LEU A 256 -10.44 8.65 -2.54
N GLY A 257 -9.39 8.89 -1.75
CA GLY A 257 -8.37 7.90 -1.41
C GLY A 257 -7.43 7.56 -2.58
N VAL A 258 -7.37 8.41 -3.60
CA VAL A 258 -6.42 8.27 -4.71
C VAL A 258 -5.09 8.87 -4.28
N PRO A 259 -3.95 8.21 -4.53
CA PRO A 259 -2.64 8.76 -4.23
C PRO A 259 -2.41 10.09 -4.95
N VAL A 260 -1.81 11.08 -4.27
CA VAL A 260 -1.67 12.44 -4.79
C VAL A 260 -0.23 12.92 -4.76
N ILE A 261 0.22 13.48 -5.87
CA ILE A 261 1.35 14.41 -5.89
C ILE A 261 0.81 15.81 -6.14
N SER A 262 0.98 16.68 -5.15
CA SER A 262 0.53 18.07 -5.24
C SER A 262 1.71 19.01 -5.42
N ILE A 263 1.70 19.79 -6.51
CA ILE A 263 2.78 20.69 -6.89
C ILE A 263 2.52 22.07 -6.30
N PHE A 264 3.44 22.51 -5.44
CA PHE A 264 3.36 23.77 -4.71
C PHE A 264 4.45 24.75 -5.14
N GLY A 265 4.04 25.97 -5.48
CA GLY A 265 4.93 27.07 -5.84
C GLY A 265 4.84 28.21 -4.82
N PRO A 266 3.90 29.14 -4.97
CA PRO A 266 3.87 30.40 -4.20
C PRO A 266 3.24 30.30 -2.80
N ALA A 267 2.52 29.23 -2.48
CA ALA A 267 1.86 29.03 -1.18
C ALA A 267 2.66 28.11 -0.26
N TYR A 268 2.46 28.23 1.05
CA TYR A 268 2.96 27.25 2.00
C TYR A 268 2.11 25.98 1.97
N ALA A 269 2.73 24.86 1.62
CA ALA A 269 2.06 23.57 1.62
C ALA A 269 1.59 23.14 3.03
N TYR A 270 2.34 23.51 4.07
CA TYR A 270 1.93 23.27 5.46
C TYR A 270 0.57 23.87 5.82
N PHE A 271 0.10 24.88 5.09
CA PHE A 271 -1.18 25.52 5.36
C PHE A 271 -2.36 24.83 4.65
N CYS A 272 -2.17 24.36 3.42
CA CYS A 272 -3.29 23.95 2.57
C CYS A 272 -2.99 22.83 1.59
N ALA A 273 -1.98 21.99 1.83
CA ALA A 273 -1.78 20.79 1.04
C ALA A 273 -2.99 19.83 1.16
N PRO A 274 -3.22 18.96 0.16
CA PRO A 274 -4.11 17.82 0.37
C PRO A 274 -3.64 17.01 1.59
N VAL A 275 -4.61 16.54 2.37
CA VAL A 275 -4.33 15.68 3.54
C VAL A 275 -4.82 14.29 3.24
N GLY A 276 -3.97 13.30 3.51
CA GLY A 276 -4.22 11.89 3.25
C GLY A 276 -2.97 11.08 3.48
N GLU A 277 -3.13 9.75 3.61
CA GLU A 277 -2.02 8.84 3.89
C GLU A 277 -1.03 8.74 2.71
N GLN A 278 -1.51 9.00 1.50
CA GLN A 278 -0.77 8.85 0.25
C GLN A 278 -0.69 10.20 -0.49
N VAL A 279 -0.34 11.26 0.24
CA VAL A 279 -0.10 12.59 -0.33
C VAL A 279 1.38 12.94 -0.24
N LYS A 280 1.96 13.30 -1.38
CA LYS A 280 3.29 13.89 -1.46
C LYS A 280 3.20 15.31 -2.01
N VAL A 281 3.85 16.24 -1.33
CA VAL A 281 3.99 17.62 -1.80
C VAL A 281 5.30 17.73 -2.56
N LEU A 282 5.24 18.20 -3.81
CA LEU A 282 6.41 18.56 -4.59
C LEU A 282 6.56 20.08 -4.58
N MET A 283 7.59 20.56 -3.88
CA MET A 283 7.93 21.98 -3.77
C MET A 283 9.44 22.15 -3.58
N LEU A 284 9.98 23.29 -4.02
CA LEU A 284 11.32 23.68 -3.61
C LEU A 284 11.35 23.97 -2.10
N PRO A 285 12.48 23.69 -1.41
CA PRO A 285 12.68 24.11 -0.02
C PRO A 285 12.36 25.58 0.18
N ASP A 286 11.82 25.93 1.35
CA ASP A 286 11.51 27.33 1.67
C ASP A 286 12.77 28.21 1.68
N SER A 287 13.94 27.62 1.97
CA SER A 287 15.25 28.29 1.86
C SER A 287 15.56 28.78 0.43
N ASP A 288 15.05 28.07 -0.57
CA ASP A 288 15.34 28.33 -1.98
C ASP A 288 14.29 29.27 -2.60
N VAL A 289 13.19 29.52 -1.89
CA VAL A 289 12.08 30.39 -2.30
C VAL A 289 11.74 31.33 -1.14
N PRO A 290 12.61 32.31 -0.82
CA PRO A 290 12.44 33.20 0.33
C PRO A 290 11.21 34.12 0.22
N CYS A 291 10.64 34.26 -0.99
CA CYS A 291 9.41 35.02 -1.19
C CYS A 291 8.15 34.24 -0.80
N ARG A 292 8.24 32.96 -0.43
CA ARG A 292 7.08 32.17 0.01
C ARG A 292 6.65 32.63 1.41
N PRO A 293 5.35 32.85 1.68
CA PRO A 293 4.24 32.85 0.73
C PRO A 293 4.14 34.24 0.07
N CYS A 294 4.16 34.33 -1.25
CA CYS A 294 4.36 35.66 -1.84
C CYS A 294 3.09 36.52 -1.89
N GLY A 295 1.90 35.91 -1.78
CA GLY A 295 0.60 36.61 -1.80
C GLY A 295 0.27 37.35 -3.10
N GLN A 296 1.12 37.24 -4.12
CA GLN A 296 1.00 38.00 -5.36
C GLN A 296 0.06 37.34 -6.37
N VAL A 297 -0.52 38.15 -7.26
CA VAL A 297 -1.30 37.66 -8.42
C VAL A 297 -0.40 37.37 -9.61
N LYS A 298 0.69 38.13 -9.76
CA LYS A 298 1.73 37.98 -10.79
C LYS A 298 3.10 37.94 -10.12
N CYS A 299 4.03 37.16 -10.68
CA CYS A 299 5.39 37.09 -10.14
C CYS A 299 6.15 38.38 -10.43
N VAL A 300 6.73 38.97 -9.39
CA VAL A 300 7.49 40.23 -9.44
C VAL A 300 9.00 40.03 -9.55
N HIS A 301 9.46 38.77 -9.57
CA HIS A 301 10.88 38.44 -9.63
C HIS A 301 11.40 38.32 -11.07
N ALA A 302 12.68 38.68 -11.26
CA ALA A 302 13.37 38.59 -12.54
C ALA A 302 13.45 37.15 -13.08
N GLN A 303 13.65 36.16 -12.19
CA GLN A 303 13.46 34.74 -12.49
C GLN A 303 11.98 34.39 -12.30
N HIS A 304 11.17 34.77 -13.28
CA HIS A 304 9.73 34.58 -13.25
C HIS A 304 9.36 33.12 -12.93
N HIS A 305 8.51 32.91 -11.94
CA HIS A 305 8.02 31.58 -11.53
C HIS A 305 9.10 30.57 -11.11
N TYR A 306 10.28 31.02 -10.64
CA TYR A 306 11.35 30.11 -10.17
C TYR A 306 10.86 28.98 -9.24
N CYS A 307 9.92 29.29 -8.33
CA CYS A 307 9.32 28.33 -7.39
C CYS A 307 8.64 27.11 -8.04
N LEU A 308 8.29 27.20 -9.32
CA LEU A 308 7.71 26.14 -10.14
C LEU A 308 8.67 25.69 -11.26
N GLU A 309 9.31 26.64 -11.94
CA GLU A 309 10.18 26.35 -13.09
C GLU A 309 11.43 25.53 -12.70
N ALA A 310 11.98 25.77 -11.51
CA ALA A 310 13.16 25.06 -11.02
C ALA A 310 12.84 23.74 -10.28
N LEU A 311 11.57 23.31 -10.22
CA LEU A 311 11.21 22.04 -9.57
C LEU A 311 11.87 20.85 -10.26
N PRO A 312 12.61 20.00 -9.54
CA PRO A 312 13.11 18.76 -10.13
C PRO A 312 12.01 17.70 -10.14
N PHE A 313 11.78 17.05 -11.29
CA PHE A 313 10.99 15.82 -11.34
C PHE A 313 11.94 14.62 -11.21
N LYS A 314 11.91 13.94 -10.06
CA LYS A 314 12.76 12.77 -9.79
C LYS A 314 11.90 11.52 -9.70
N ALA A 315 12.41 10.37 -10.16
CA ALA A 315 11.67 9.10 -10.06
C ALA A 315 11.30 8.74 -8.60
N SER A 316 12.13 9.11 -7.63
CA SER A 316 11.84 8.98 -6.19
C SER A 316 10.58 9.71 -5.73
N ASP A 317 10.07 10.65 -6.53
CA ASP A 317 8.87 11.39 -6.22
C ASP A 317 7.57 10.62 -6.47
N PHE A 318 7.67 9.51 -7.20
CA PHE A 318 6.51 8.75 -7.67
C PHE A 318 6.61 7.26 -7.28
N LEU A 319 7.81 6.76 -6.94
CA LEU A 319 8.12 5.37 -6.56
C LEU A 319 7.35 4.82 -5.33
N GLU A 320 6.93 5.69 -4.40
CA GLU A 320 6.27 5.30 -3.14
C GLU A 320 4.83 4.80 -3.34
N PHE A 321 4.17 5.25 -4.40
CA PHE A 321 2.77 4.92 -4.72
C PHE A 321 2.61 3.58 -5.46
N TYR A 322 3.70 2.81 -5.56
CA TYR A 322 3.80 1.59 -6.37
C TYR A 322 3.95 0.28 -5.54
N ARG A 323 3.87 0.26 -4.19
CA ARG A 323 4.15 -0.95 -3.37
C ARG A 323 3.13 -1.32 -2.27
N GLU A 324 2.74 -2.61 -2.20
CA GLU A 324 1.96 -3.23 -1.11
C GLU A 324 2.67 -4.43 -0.43
N ALA A 325 2.51 -4.53 0.91
CA ALA A 325 2.50 -5.68 1.83
C ALA A 325 3.65 -6.73 1.92
N THR A 326 3.83 -7.31 3.12
CA THR A 326 4.74 -8.46 3.38
C THR A 326 4.15 -9.78 2.89
N SER A 327 4.97 -10.68 2.36
CA SER A 327 4.57 -11.94 1.70
C SER A 327 3.58 -12.83 2.49
N SER A 328 3.77 -13.03 3.79
CA SER A 328 2.86 -13.85 4.59
C SER A 328 1.46 -13.22 4.71
N GLY A 329 1.39 -11.89 4.81
CA GLY A 329 0.11 -11.18 4.88
C GLY A 329 -0.72 -11.34 3.60
N GLN A 330 -0.05 -11.34 2.44
CA GLN A 330 -0.70 -11.54 1.13
C GLN A 330 -1.30 -12.95 1.03
N LEU A 331 -0.54 -13.98 1.39
CA LEU A 331 -1.00 -15.37 1.32
C LEU A 331 -2.21 -15.63 2.23
N PHE A 332 -2.07 -15.35 3.54
CA PHE A 332 -3.15 -15.66 4.50
C PHE A 332 -4.40 -14.79 4.33
N SER A 333 -4.27 -13.60 3.74
CA SER A 333 -5.45 -12.81 3.36
C SER A 333 -6.25 -13.49 2.25
N ALA A 334 -5.58 -14.14 1.29
CA ALA A 334 -6.25 -14.90 0.24
C ALA A 334 -6.96 -16.14 0.79
N LEU A 335 -6.32 -16.90 1.70
CA LEU A 335 -6.96 -18.02 2.40
C LEU A 335 -8.16 -17.59 3.22
N ALA A 336 -8.05 -16.53 4.02
CA ALA A 336 -9.16 -16.02 4.79
C ALA A 336 -10.34 -15.61 3.89
N ALA A 337 -10.07 -14.96 2.74
CA ALA A 337 -11.10 -14.58 1.78
C ALA A 337 -11.77 -15.80 1.15
N GLU A 338 -11.00 -16.84 0.82
CA GLU A 338 -11.53 -18.07 0.25
C GLU A 338 -12.43 -18.84 1.24
N LEU A 339 -12.02 -18.94 2.51
CA LEU A 339 -12.86 -19.54 3.56
C LEU A 339 -14.16 -18.76 3.78
N VAL A 340 -14.12 -17.42 3.73
CA VAL A 340 -15.33 -16.59 3.83
C VAL A 340 -16.28 -16.84 2.65
N LYS A 341 -15.77 -16.98 1.42
CA LYS A 341 -16.61 -17.34 0.25
C LYS A 341 -17.31 -18.69 0.42
N ARG A 342 -16.70 -19.60 1.17
CA ARG A 342 -17.25 -20.92 1.52
C ARG A 342 -18.17 -20.89 2.75
N ASN A 343 -18.68 -19.70 3.10
CA ASN A 343 -19.57 -19.46 4.24
C ASN A 343 -18.94 -19.78 5.61
N ARG A 344 -17.61 -19.70 5.74
CA ARG A 344 -16.93 -19.84 7.03
C ARG A 344 -16.63 -18.46 7.62
N PRO A 345 -17.13 -18.13 8.82
CA PRO A 345 -16.82 -16.86 9.45
C PRO A 345 -15.36 -16.83 9.92
N VAL A 346 -14.55 -15.93 9.36
CA VAL A 346 -13.13 -15.78 9.70
C VAL A 346 -12.87 -14.49 10.47
N SER A 347 -12.16 -14.61 11.59
CA SER A 347 -11.62 -13.48 12.35
C SER A 347 -10.10 -13.56 12.44
N VAL A 348 -9.41 -12.47 12.10
CA VAL A 348 -7.94 -12.39 12.05
C VAL A 348 -7.43 -11.46 13.15
N LEU A 349 -6.50 -11.94 13.98
CA LEU A 349 -5.71 -11.12 14.90
C LEU A 349 -4.32 -10.88 14.30
N CYS A 350 -3.96 -9.63 14.02
CA CYS A 350 -2.66 -9.28 13.42
C CYS A 350 -2.01 -8.05 14.09
N GLY A 351 -0.73 -7.80 13.82
CA GLY A 351 -0.03 -6.59 14.31
C GLY A 351 -0.23 -5.39 13.36
N PHE A 352 0.16 -4.20 13.81
CA PHE A 352 0.23 -3.04 12.93
C PHE A 352 1.40 -3.16 11.93
N PRO A 353 1.25 -2.71 10.67
CA PRO A 353 2.34 -2.68 9.71
C PRO A 353 3.48 -1.77 10.19
N ALA A 354 4.71 -2.18 9.90
CA ALA A 354 5.92 -1.46 10.31
C ALA A 354 6.24 -0.24 9.42
N ASP A 355 5.46 -0.02 8.37
CA ASP A 355 5.57 1.13 7.48
C ASP A 355 5.13 2.41 8.20
N LYS A 356 5.89 3.50 8.02
CA LYS A 356 5.57 4.78 8.66
C LYS A 356 4.27 5.38 8.10
N PHE A 357 3.91 5.06 6.86
CA PHE A 357 2.74 5.62 6.17
C PHE A 357 1.44 4.85 6.48
N LEU A 358 1.52 3.59 6.94
CA LEU A 358 0.36 2.74 7.29
C LEU A 358 -0.01 2.79 8.79
N ARG A 359 0.42 3.84 9.51
CA ARG A 359 0.23 3.96 10.97
C ARG A 359 -1.21 4.19 11.41
N ASN A 360 -2.06 4.73 10.53
CA ASN A 360 -3.41 5.17 10.87
C ASN A 360 -4.50 4.13 10.61
N LEU A 361 -4.13 2.92 10.17
CA LEU A 361 -5.09 1.84 9.99
C LEU A 361 -5.93 1.60 11.26
N PRO A 362 -7.24 1.33 11.10
CA PRO A 362 -8.13 1.12 12.22
C PRO A 362 -7.75 -0.16 12.98
N ARG A 363 -8.02 -0.16 14.29
CA ARG A 363 -7.81 -1.35 15.14
C ARG A 363 -8.72 -2.51 14.75
N CYS A 364 -9.90 -2.23 14.22
CA CYS A 364 -10.83 -3.23 13.72
C CYS A 364 -11.28 -2.79 12.33
N GLU A 365 -11.32 -3.70 11.37
CA GLU A 365 -11.94 -3.49 10.07
C GLU A 365 -12.57 -4.80 9.59
N ILE A 366 -13.56 -4.69 8.71
CA ILE A 366 -14.07 -5.83 7.96
C ILE A 366 -13.63 -5.63 6.51
N ARG A 367 -12.83 -6.55 5.97
CA ARG A 367 -12.35 -6.50 4.59
C ARG A 367 -12.71 -7.80 3.89
N ASN A 368 -13.48 -7.74 2.81
CA ASN A 368 -13.96 -8.92 2.07
C ASN A 368 -14.65 -9.97 2.98
N GLY A 369 -15.46 -9.50 3.95
CA GLY A 369 -16.13 -10.36 4.94
C GLY A 369 -15.22 -10.93 6.04
N ILE A 370 -13.91 -10.63 6.03
CA ILE A 370 -12.96 -11.03 7.06
C ILE A 370 -12.96 -9.99 8.19
N HIS A 371 -13.19 -10.43 9.43
CA HIS A 371 -13.09 -9.56 10.60
C HIS A 371 -11.62 -9.42 11.03
N ILE A 372 -10.98 -8.32 10.67
CA ILE A 372 -9.57 -8.05 10.98
C ILE A 372 -9.47 -7.21 12.25
N ARG A 373 -8.66 -7.65 13.21
CA ARG A 373 -8.31 -6.90 14.41
C ARG A 373 -6.81 -6.75 14.55
N ARG A 374 -6.35 -5.52 14.55
CA ARG A 374 -4.95 -5.13 14.77
C ARG A 374 -4.69 -4.93 16.26
N CYS A 375 -3.81 -5.75 16.81
CA CYS A 375 -3.44 -5.82 18.21
C CYS A 375 -2.03 -5.26 18.45
N GLY A 376 -1.81 -4.73 19.66
CA GLY A 376 -0.52 -4.20 20.10
C GLY A 376 -0.29 -2.72 19.80
N LEU A 377 0.97 -2.30 19.93
CA LEU A 377 1.42 -0.91 19.78
C LEU A 377 1.75 -0.58 18.31
N ARG A 378 1.51 0.69 17.93
CA ARG A 378 1.91 1.27 16.64
C ARG A 378 3.37 1.69 16.67
N ILE A 379 4.29 0.74 16.52
CA ILE A 379 5.73 1.00 16.61
C ILE A 379 6.34 1.08 15.22
N ALA A 380 7.05 2.18 14.94
CA ALA A 380 7.71 2.38 13.67
C ALA A 380 9.19 1.97 13.72
N GLY A 381 9.67 1.39 12.61
CA GLY A 381 11.10 1.12 12.40
C GLY A 381 11.48 -0.33 12.62
N LYS A 382 11.83 -1.02 11.53
CA LYS A 382 12.37 -2.40 11.55
C LYS A 382 13.80 -2.51 12.10
N LYS A 383 14.47 -1.37 12.38
CA LYS A 383 15.93 -1.32 12.64
C LYS A 383 16.34 -1.55 14.10
N ASN A 384 15.49 -1.27 15.08
CA ASN A 384 15.86 -1.44 16.50
C ASN A 384 15.22 -2.71 17.10
N ILE A 385 16.05 -3.58 17.68
CA ILE A 385 15.62 -4.84 18.29
C ILE A 385 14.68 -4.61 19.48
N LEU A 386 14.88 -3.54 20.26
CA LEU A 386 14.04 -3.19 21.41
C LEU A 386 12.63 -2.78 20.98
N TYR A 387 12.51 -1.98 19.91
CA TYR A 387 11.21 -1.59 19.36
C TYR A 387 10.44 -2.80 18.82
N ARG A 388 11.14 -3.75 18.17
CA ARG A 388 10.53 -5.02 17.73
C ARG A 388 10.07 -5.88 18.91
N ALA A 389 10.88 -5.99 19.96
CA ALA A 389 10.51 -6.74 21.16
C ALA A 389 9.26 -6.14 21.84
N ARG A 390 9.19 -4.81 21.98
CA ARG A 390 8.01 -4.10 22.51
C ARG A 390 6.76 -4.32 21.64
N ALA A 391 6.91 -4.31 20.31
CA ALA A 391 5.81 -4.57 19.39
C ALA A 391 5.26 -5.99 19.60
N TYR A 392 6.13 -7.01 19.62
CA TYR A 392 5.73 -8.39 19.85
C TYR A 392 5.11 -8.60 21.23
N ALA A 393 5.70 -8.06 22.30
CA ALA A 393 5.15 -8.16 23.64
C ALA A 393 3.75 -7.56 23.74
N SER A 394 3.55 -6.37 23.17
CA SER A 394 2.24 -5.70 23.17
C SER A 394 1.18 -6.47 22.36
N PHE A 395 1.56 -7.03 21.21
CA PHE A 395 0.68 -7.87 20.40
C PHE A 395 0.29 -9.14 21.16
N MET A 396 1.26 -9.84 21.75
CA MET A 396 1.01 -11.08 22.51
C MET A 396 0.10 -10.86 23.71
N ALA A 397 0.29 -9.76 24.47
CA ALA A 397 -0.56 -9.45 25.62
C ALA A 397 -2.02 -9.19 25.21
N GLU A 398 -2.24 -8.41 24.14
CA GLU A 398 -3.58 -8.14 23.64
C GLU A 398 -4.20 -9.41 23.01
N ALA A 399 -3.43 -10.19 22.26
CA ALA A 399 -3.88 -11.47 21.70
C ALA A 399 -4.29 -12.46 22.79
N LEU A 400 -3.51 -12.59 23.87
CA LEU A 400 -3.83 -13.42 25.03
C LEU A 400 -5.19 -13.05 25.62
N PHE A 401 -5.40 -11.77 25.91
CA PHE A 401 -6.67 -11.29 26.45
C PHE A 401 -7.84 -11.61 25.50
N ARG A 402 -7.69 -11.35 24.19
CA ARG A 402 -8.76 -11.59 23.21
C ARG A 402 -9.10 -13.07 23.05
N LEU A 403 -8.10 -13.92 23.01
CA LEU A 403 -8.29 -15.36 22.89
C LEU A 403 -8.96 -15.94 24.15
N LEU A 404 -8.59 -15.46 25.34
CA LEU A 404 -9.25 -15.85 26.59
C LEU A 404 -10.74 -15.50 26.64
N PHE A 405 -11.18 -14.42 26.00
CA PHE A 405 -12.58 -14.00 25.95
C PHE A 405 -13.27 -14.27 24.59
N SER A 406 -12.70 -15.14 23.76
CA SER A 406 -13.31 -15.56 22.50
C SER A 406 -14.58 -16.39 22.72
N GLN A 407 -15.44 -16.47 21.69
CA GLN A 407 -16.70 -17.19 21.77
C GLN A 407 -16.49 -18.69 22.01
N LYS A 408 -17.48 -19.34 22.61
CA LYS A 408 -17.40 -20.77 22.95
C LYS A 408 -17.29 -21.70 21.73
N ASN A 409 -17.54 -21.29 20.50
CA ASN A 409 -17.43 -22.18 19.33
C ASN A 409 -16.37 -21.70 18.31
N THR A 410 -15.34 -21.00 18.77
CA THR A 410 -14.26 -20.50 17.90
C THR A 410 -13.05 -21.45 17.91
N ASP A 411 -12.67 -21.96 16.74
CA ASP A 411 -11.39 -22.64 16.53
C ASP A 411 -10.24 -21.63 16.41
N TRP A 412 -9.12 -21.93 17.04
CA TRP A 412 -7.95 -21.05 17.03
C TRP A 412 -6.89 -21.58 16.08
N PHE A 413 -6.59 -20.81 15.04
CA PHE A 413 -5.55 -21.11 14.07
C PHE A 413 -4.40 -20.10 14.19
N GLY A 414 -3.20 -20.59 14.47
CA GLY A 414 -1.98 -19.77 14.59
C GLY A 414 -0.96 -20.06 13.50
N VAL A 415 -0.14 -19.06 13.18
CA VAL A 415 1.03 -19.20 12.29
C VAL A 415 2.28 -18.67 13.01
N THR A 416 3.49 -19.06 12.58
CA THR A 416 4.74 -18.71 13.28
C THR A 416 5.22 -17.26 13.11
N ASN A 417 4.30 -16.30 13.06
CA ASN A 417 4.61 -14.88 13.01
C ASN A 417 3.66 -14.09 13.93
N PRO A 418 4.11 -13.64 15.13
CA PRO A 418 5.49 -13.74 15.66
C PRO A 418 5.84 -15.17 16.16
N PRO A 419 7.13 -15.50 16.31
CA PRO A 419 7.59 -16.85 16.73
C PRO A 419 7.02 -17.35 18.06
N PHE A 420 6.61 -16.43 18.94
CA PHE A 420 6.19 -16.72 20.31
C PHE A 420 4.67 -16.89 20.47
N ILE A 421 3.87 -16.67 19.42
CA ILE A 421 2.41 -16.70 19.51
C ILE A 421 1.87 -18.08 19.92
N VAL A 422 2.62 -19.14 19.64
CA VAL A 422 2.30 -20.51 20.04
C VAL A 422 2.23 -20.68 21.56
N TRP A 423 3.00 -19.90 22.33
CA TRP A 423 2.97 -19.93 23.79
C TRP A 423 1.68 -19.32 24.32
N VAL A 424 1.21 -18.23 23.70
CA VAL A 424 -0.08 -17.62 24.01
C VAL A 424 -1.20 -18.61 23.73
N LEU A 425 -1.20 -19.23 22.55
CA LEU A 425 -2.21 -20.23 22.19
C LEU A 425 -2.22 -21.43 23.15
N ALA A 426 -1.04 -21.94 23.51
CA ALA A 426 -0.91 -23.04 24.47
C ALA A 426 -1.40 -22.66 25.88
N LEU A 427 -1.12 -21.44 26.34
CA LEU A 427 -1.60 -20.94 27.63
C LEU A 427 -3.13 -20.80 27.63
N VAL A 428 -3.70 -20.20 26.58
CA VAL A 428 -5.16 -20.09 26.42
C VAL A 428 -5.78 -21.48 26.35
N SER A 429 -5.17 -22.41 25.61
CA SER A 429 -5.56 -23.82 25.52
C SER A 429 -5.60 -24.50 26.89
N CYS A 430 -4.63 -24.25 27.78
CA CYS A 430 -4.63 -24.75 29.15
C CYS A 430 -5.79 -24.18 29.95
N ILE A 431 -5.96 -22.85 29.94
CA ILE A 431 -6.98 -22.14 30.75
C ILE A 431 -8.39 -22.51 30.29
N ARG A 432 -8.61 -22.56 28.97
CA ARG A 432 -9.92 -22.83 28.37
C ARG A 432 -10.18 -24.31 28.13
N ARG A 433 -9.21 -25.19 28.42
CA ARG A 433 -9.24 -26.65 28.21
C ARG A 433 -9.68 -27.04 26.79
N ARG A 434 -9.07 -26.41 25.79
CA ARG A 434 -9.39 -26.61 24.36
C ARG A 434 -8.16 -26.74 23.49
N GLY A 435 -8.30 -27.43 22.37
CA GLY A 435 -7.29 -27.54 21.35
C GLY A 435 -7.06 -26.24 20.59
N PHE A 436 -5.96 -26.17 19.85
CA PHE A 436 -5.70 -25.14 18.85
C PHE A 436 -4.92 -25.74 17.67
N HIS A 437 -4.99 -25.09 16.52
CA HIS A 437 -4.34 -25.46 15.29
C HIS A 437 -3.14 -24.54 15.06
N PHE A 438 -2.07 -25.06 14.49
CA PHE A 438 -0.86 -24.28 14.29
C PHE A 438 -0.12 -24.69 13.02
N MET A 439 0.18 -23.70 12.18
CA MET A 439 0.97 -23.88 10.97
C MET A 439 2.39 -23.32 11.16
N PHE A 440 3.38 -24.19 10.99
CA PHE A 440 4.79 -23.88 11.11
C PHE A 440 5.28 -23.20 9.83
N LEU A 441 5.47 -21.87 9.86
CA LEU A 441 6.06 -21.14 8.73
C LEU A 441 7.59 -21.25 8.73
N ASP A 442 8.17 -21.01 9.92
CA ASP A 442 9.59 -21.08 10.21
C ASP A 442 9.76 -21.70 11.59
N ILE A 443 10.80 -22.50 11.82
CA ILE A 443 11.06 -23.11 13.13
C ILE A 443 12.09 -22.27 13.90
N HIS A 444 11.62 -21.64 14.97
CA HIS A 444 12.45 -20.88 15.90
C HIS A 444 12.48 -21.52 17.29
N PRO A 445 13.64 -21.55 17.97
CA PRO A 445 14.90 -20.86 17.64
C PRO A 445 15.83 -21.60 16.67
N GLU A 446 15.45 -22.78 16.17
CA GLU A 446 16.29 -23.70 15.38
C GLU A 446 16.97 -23.01 14.20
N GLY A 447 16.22 -22.21 13.42
CA GLY A 447 16.81 -21.45 12.32
C GLY A 447 17.91 -20.49 12.74
N LEU A 448 17.76 -19.83 13.90
CA LEU A 448 18.78 -18.92 14.44
C LEU A 448 19.99 -19.67 15.01
N ILE A 449 19.77 -20.87 15.56
CA ILE A 449 20.85 -21.75 16.05
C ILE A 449 21.69 -22.24 14.87
N ARG A 450 21.05 -22.69 13.80
CA ARG A 450 21.75 -23.21 12.62
C ARG A 450 22.50 -22.13 11.83
N MET A 451 22.10 -20.87 11.98
CA MET A 451 22.87 -19.71 11.50
C MET A 451 23.98 -19.25 12.46
N GLU A 452 24.23 -19.98 13.56
CA GLU A 452 25.21 -19.61 14.58
C GLU A 452 24.94 -18.26 15.28
N LYS A 453 23.74 -17.68 15.09
CA LYS A 453 23.33 -16.44 15.76
C LYS A 453 22.93 -16.65 17.21
N LEU A 454 22.51 -17.87 17.54
CA LEU A 454 22.18 -18.28 18.89
C LEU A 454 22.93 -19.57 19.23
N ASN A 455 23.51 -19.61 20.42
CA ASN A 455 24.18 -20.81 20.90
C ASN A 455 23.19 -21.72 21.65
N ARG A 456 23.05 -22.97 21.17
CA ARG A 456 22.15 -24.00 21.74
C ARG A 456 22.41 -24.30 23.22
N ARG A 457 23.63 -24.07 23.72
CA ARG A 457 24.01 -24.34 25.10
C ARG A 457 23.55 -23.25 26.07
N THR A 458 23.09 -22.09 25.58
CA THR A 458 22.64 -21.00 26.44
C THR A 458 21.30 -21.31 27.10
N TRP A 459 21.12 -20.85 28.34
CA TRP A 459 19.94 -21.17 29.15
C TRP A 459 18.63 -20.65 28.54
N TYR A 460 18.64 -19.47 27.91
CA TYR A 460 17.44 -18.87 27.33
C TYR A 460 17.01 -19.58 26.04
N VAL A 461 17.94 -20.16 25.26
CA VAL A 461 17.62 -21.03 24.12
C VAL A 461 17.00 -22.34 24.59
N ARG A 462 17.56 -22.95 25.66
CA ARG A 462 16.97 -24.16 26.27
C ARG A 462 15.58 -23.90 26.82
N LEU A 463 15.37 -22.75 27.46
CA LEU A 463 14.06 -22.34 27.94
C LEU A 463 13.08 -22.15 26.77
N TRP A 464 13.50 -21.50 25.69
CA TRP A 464 12.69 -21.37 24.47
C TRP A 464 12.31 -22.75 23.91
N GLN A 465 13.27 -23.64 23.71
CA GLN A 465 13.02 -25.00 23.21
C GLN A 465 12.08 -25.79 24.15
N TRP A 466 12.25 -25.64 25.46
CA TRP A 466 11.37 -26.28 26.45
C TRP A 466 9.93 -25.74 26.38
N LEU A 467 9.76 -24.42 26.29
CA LEU A 467 8.44 -23.77 26.12
C LEU A 467 7.78 -24.22 24.83
N ASN A 468 8.50 -24.19 23.71
CA ASN A 468 8.04 -24.70 22.42
C ASN A 468 7.61 -26.16 22.52
N ARG A 469 8.42 -27.03 23.12
CA ARG A 469 8.06 -28.44 23.31
C ARG A 469 6.72 -28.58 24.03
N ARG A 470 6.56 -27.89 25.17
CA ARG A 470 5.32 -27.94 25.94
C ARG A 470 4.13 -27.38 25.16
N SER A 471 4.31 -26.29 24.44
CA SER A 471 3.26 -25.69 23.62
C SER A 471 2.88 -26.56 22.43
N TYR A 472 3.85 -27.16 21.75
CA TYR A 472 3.61 -27.95 20.54
C TYR A 472 2.88 -29.26 20.83
N HIS A 473 3.14 -29.90 21.97
CA HIS A 473 2.37 -31.09 22.40
C HIS A 473 0.86 -30.82 22.58
N ARG A 474 0.46 -29.55 22.79
CA ARG A 474 -0.95 -29.14 22.93
C ARG A 474 -1.63 -28.77 21.62
N ILE A 475 -0.88 -28.66 20.52
CA ILE A 475 -1.47 -28.41 19.21
C ILE A 475 -2.34 -29.62 18.87
N SER A 476 -3.59 -29.40 18.46
CA SER A 476 -4.47 -30.47 17.99
C SER A 476 -4.01 -30.96 16.62
N PHE A 477 -3.84 -30.03 15.68
CA PHE A 477 -3.44 -30.29 14.30
C PHE A 477 -2.18 -29.48 13.97
N PRO A 478 -0.98 -30.06 14.11
CA PRO A 478 0.26 -29.42 13.74
C PRO A 478 0.48 -29.51 12.22
N ILE A 479 0.47 -28.36 11.56
CA ILE A 479 0.56 -28.25 10.10
C ILE A 479 1.96 -27.81 9.71
N VAL A 480 2.60 -28.56 8.82
CA VAL A 480 3.92 -28.24 8.26
C VAL A 480 3.79 -27.88 6.79
N LEU A 481 4.60 -26.93 6.35
CA LEU A 481 4.67 -26.53 4.94
C LEU A 481 5.56 -27.44 4.10
N GLY A 482 6.45 -28.18 4.77
CA GLY A 482 7.44 -29.06 4.17
C GLY A 482 7.53 -30.38 4.91
N ARG A 483 7.66 -31.47 4.17
CA ARG A 483 7.89 -32.83 4.70
C ARG A 483 9.23 -32.88 5.45
N ASP A 484 10.21 -32.10 5.00
CA ASP A 484 11.51 -31.93 5.64
C ASP A 484 11.45 -31.29 7.04
N MET A 485 10.35 -30.64 7.40
CA MET A 485 10.16 -30.05 8.73
C MET A 485 9.84 -31.10 9.80
N VAL A 486 9.22 -32.22 9.40
CA VAL A 486 8.76 -33.28 10.32
C VAL A 486 9.92 -33.92 11.09
N PRO A 487 11.01 -34.39 10.44
CA PRO A 487 12.14 -34.98 11.17
C PRO A 487 12.75 -34.03 12.20
N LEU A 488 12.84 -32.74 11.88
CA LEU A 488 13.37 -31.73 12.80
C LEU A 488 12.47 -31.55 14.03
N LEU A 489 11.16 -31.39 13.79
CA LEU A 489 10.19 -31.20 14.87
C LEU A 489 10.10 -32.43 15.77
N SER A 490 10.09 -33.64 15.19
CA SER A 490 10.06 -34.90 15.93
C SER A 490 11.33 -35.13 16.74
N ALA A 491 12.51 -34.91 16.14
CA ALA A 491 13.78 -35.11 16.81
C ALA A 491 13.98 -34.17 17.99
N VAL A 492 13.68 -32.87 17.81
CA VAL A 492 13.95 -31.82 18.79
C VAL A 492 12.83 -31.70 19.83
N TYR A 493 11.58 -31.69 19.38
CA TYR A 493 10.42 -31.41 20.23
C TYR A 493 9.65 -32.66 20.65
N LYS A 494 10.04 -33.85 20.18
CA LYS A 494 9.47 -35.16 20.58
C LYS A 494 7.98 -35.30 20.28
N ILE A 495 7.54 -34.72 19.18
CA ILE A 495 6.19 -34.88 18.65
C ILE A 495 6.21 -36.10 17.72
N PRO A 496 5.28 -37.05 17.82
CA PRO A 496 5.20 -38.18 16.88
C PRO A 496 4.99 -37.72 15.44
N GLU A 497 5.65 -38.37 14.48
CA GLU A 497 5.65 -37.98 13.06
C GLU A 497 4.26 -38.08 12.42
N ASP A 498 3.48 -39.08 12.80
CA ASP A 498 2.12 -39.36 12.33
C ASP A 498 1.11 -38.28 12.71
N ARG A 499 1.46 -37.38 13.65
CA ARG A 499 0.61 -36.25 14.03
C ARG A 499 0.67 -35.07 13.07
N PHE A 500 1.70 -34.98 12.23
CA PHE A 500 1.88 -33.81 11.37
C PHE A 500 1.03 -33.91 10.11
N HIS A 501 0.43 -32.78 9.74
CA HIS A 501 -0.31 -32.64 8.49
C HIS A 501 0.49 -31.75 7.54
N TYR A 502 0.74 -32.27 6.33
CA TYR A 502 1.40 -31.50 5.29
C TYR A 502 0.37 -30.66 4.53
N ILE A 503 0.50 -29.33 4.60
CA ILE A 503 -0.25 -28.39 3.76
C ILE A 503 0.75 -27.38 3.21
N PRO A 504 1.09 -27.45 1.92
CA PRO A 504 2.04 -26.52 1.33
C PRO A 504 1.43 -25.12 1.16
N LEU A 505 2.26 -24.13 0.82
CA LEU A 505 1.76 -22.79 0.48
C LEU A 505 1.30 -22.74 -0.99
N TRP A 506 0.58 -21.66 -1.30
CA TRP A 506 0.11 -21.30 -2.63
C TRP A 506 0.81 -20.03 -3.14
N SER A 507 0.58 -19.67 -4.40
CA SER A 507 1.02 -18.39 -4.96
C SER A 507 0.10 -17.26 -4.52
N ALA A 508 0.66 -16.08 -4.24
CA ALA A 508 -0.14 -14.88 -3.97
C ALA A 508 -0.95 -14.41 -5.19
N VAL A 509 -0.53 -14.81 -6.40
CA VAL A 509 -1.27 -14.56 -7.64
C VAL A 509 -1.36 -15.86 -8.40
N GLU A 510 -2.59 -16.35 -8.57
CA GLU A 510 -2.87 -17.54 -9.35
C GLU A 510 -3.03 -17.15 -10.82
N THR A 511 -2.39 -17.89 -11.70
CA THR A 511 -2.53 -17.68 -13.15
C THR A 511 -3.25 -18.88 -13.73
N VAL A 512 -4.46 -18.65 -14.29
CA VAL A 512 -5.25 -19.74 -14.88
C VAL A 512 -4.50 -20.35 -16.06
N ASN A 513 -3.83 -19.53 -16.87
CA ASN A 513 -2.93 -19.96 -17.93
C ASN A 513 -1.58 -19.25 -17.79
N PRO A 514 -0.46 -19.99 -17.73
CA PRO A 514 0.86 -19.37 -17.67
C PRO A 514 1.08 -18.53 -18.94
N ILE A 515 1.58 -17.32 -18.74
CA ILE A 515 1.90 -16.40 -19.84
C ILE A 515 3.21 -16.89 -20.47
N SER A 516 3.29 -16.96 -21.79
CA SER A 516 4.57 -17.24 -22.46
C SER A 516 5.56 -16.11 -22.17
N PRO A 517 6.88 -16.36 -22.14
CA PRO A 517 7.86 -15.29 -21.96
C PRO A 517 7.60 -14.13 -22.92
N GLU A 518 7.42 -14.42 -24.20
CA GLU A 518 7.25 -13.43 -25.27
C GLU A 518 5.93 -12.65 -25.14
N GLY A 519 4.93 -13.22 -24.45
CA GLY A 519 3.65 -12.56 -24.19
C GLY A 519 3.71 -11.56 -23.02
N SER A 520 4.80 -11.52 -22.27
CA SER A 520 4.98 -10.59 -21.15
C SER A 520 5.67 -9.29 -21.60
N PRO A 521 5.14 -8.10 -21.27
CA PRO A 521 5.80 -6.83 -21.57
C PRO A 521 7.13 -6.66 -20.83
N PHE A 522 7.37 -7.46 -19.77
CA PHE A 522 8.62 -7.47 -19.03
C PHE A 522 9.72 -8.28 -19.71
N PHE A 523 9.37 -9.25 -20.58
CA PHE A 523 10.38 -10.10 -21.22
C PHE A 523 11.26 -9.30 -22.17
N ALA A 524 10.67 -8.46 -23.03
CA ALA A 524 11.42 -7.55 -23.88
C ALA A 524 12.26 -6.54 -23.07
N GLU A 525 11.75 -6.09 -21.92
CA GLU A 525 12.47 -5.18 -21.03
C GLU A 525 13.69 -5.85 -20.36
N TYR A 526 13.55 -7.11 -19.95
CA TYR A 526 14.60 -7.86 -19.28
C TYR A 526 15.60 -8.45 -20.28
N ASN A 527 15.19 -8.61 -21.55
CA ASN A 527 15.94 -9.32 -22.59
C ASN A 527 16.21 -8.54 -23.90
N PRO A 528 16.71 -7.30 -23.89
CA PRO A 528 17.05 -6.56 -25.11
C PRO A 528 18.01 -7.28 -26.08
N ASP A 529 18.85 -8.20 -25.57
CA ASP A 529 19.86 -8.90 -26.37
C ASP A 529 19.43 -10.34 -26.76
N ASN A 530 18.16 -10.71 -26.51
CA ASN A 530 17.61 -12.04 -26.81
C ASN A 530 18.47 -13.22 -26.28
N LYS A 531 18.84 -13.15 -24.99
CA LYS A 531 19.62 -14.17 -24.26
C LYS A 531 18.70 -15.08 -23.45
N PHE A 532 19.22 -16.21 -22.98
CA PHE A 532 18.51 -17.06 -22.02
C PHE A 532 18.42 -16.34 -20.66
N ILE A 533 17.22 -16.15 -20.13
CA ILE A 533 16.97 -15.43 -18.87
C ILE A 533 16.83 -16.40 -17.70
N VAL A 534 17.69 -16.19 -16.71
CA VAL A 534 17.63 -16.81 -15.39
C VAL A 534 17.18 -15.76 -14.37
N GLN A 535 15.99 -15.93 -13.79
CA GLN A 535 15.38 -14.89 -12.94
C GLN A 535 15.28 -15.30 -11.47
N TYR A 536 15.70 -14.43 -10.56
CA TYR A 536 15.34 -14.49 -9.14
C TYR A 536 14.34 -13.38 -8.81
N SER A 537 13.17 -13.70 -8.26
CA SER A 537 12.15 -12.70 -7.90
C SER A 537 11.72 -12.80 -6.43
N GLY A 538 11.93 -11.72 -5.67
CA GLY A 538 11.43 -11.53 -4.32
C GLY A 538 12.48 -11.03 -3.31
N ASN A 539 12.16 -11.15 -2.01
CA ASN A 539 13.03 -10.62 -0.95
C ASN A 539 14.38 -11.37 -0.87
N MET A 540 15.49 -10.63 -0.90
CA MET A 540 16.88 -11.11 -0.74
C MET A 540 17.28 -11.08 0.74
N GLY A 541 16.55 -11.89 1.52
CA GLY A 541 16.71 -12.03 2.96
C GLY A 541 17.95 -12.83 3.41
N LEU A 542 18.07 -13.00 4.72
CA LEU A 542 19.22 -13.65 5.39
C LEU A 542 19.36 -15.14 5.07
N TRP A 543 18.28 -15.80 4.65
CA TRP A 543 18.23 -17.25 4.37
C TRP A 543 18.71 -17.60 2.96
N HIS A 544 19.02 -16.60 2.13
CA HIS A 544 19.30 -16.76 0.70
C HIS A 544 20.76 -16.49 0.39
N ASP A 545 21.34 -17.36 -0.43
CA ASP A 545 22.71 -17.24 -0.91
C ASP A 545 22.72 -16.53 -2.26
N MET A 546 22.87 -15.21 -2.21
CA MET A 546 22.97 -14.38 -3.40
C MET A 546 24.39 -14.37 -3.99
N GLU A 547 25.42 -14.74 -3.22
CA GLU A 547 26.81 -14.65 -3.67
C GLU A 547 27.11 -15.74 -4.70
N THR A 548 26.64 -16.96 -4.46
CA THR A 548 26.81 -18.07 -5.41
C THR A 548 26.14 -17.80 -6.75
N PHE A 549 25.00 -17.10 -6.76
CA PHE A 549 24.38 -16.67 -8.02
C PHE A 549 25.25 -15.67 -8.80
N VAL A 550 25.93 -14.76 -8.10
CA VAL A 550 26.86 -13.80 -8.73
C VAL A 550 28.11 -14.53 -9.25
N TYR A 551 28.63 -15.52 -8.51
CA TYR A 551 29.74 -16.35 -8.99
C TYR A 551 29.36 -17.18 -10.23
N ALA A 552 28.17 -17.79 -10.25
CA ALA A 552 27.68 -18.49 -11.45
C ALA A 552 27.56 -17.54 -12.65
N ALA A 553 27.06 -16.32 -12.44
CA ALA A 553 27.02 -15.30 -13.47
C ALA A 553 28.43 -14.92 -13.97
N ASN A 554 29.44 -14.87 -13.10
CA ASN A 554 30.84 -14.65 -13.49
C ASN A 554 31.39 -15.80 -14.36
N LEU A 555 31.09 -17.06 -14.02
CA LEU A 555 31.50 -18.23 -14.82
C LEU A 555 30.90 -18.18 -16.22
N MET A 556 29.70 -17.63 -16.36
CA MET A 556 28.95 -17.56 -17.62
C MET A 556 28.97 -16.16 -18.28
N LYS A 557 29.92 -15.29 -17.90
CA LYS A 557 29.95 -13.89 -18.38
C LYS A 557 30.06 -13.72 -19.90
N ASN A 558 30.63 -14.72 -20.57
CA ASN A 558 30.84 -14.73 -22.03
C ASN A 558 29.80 -15.59 -22.77
N GLU A 559 28.79 -16.11 -22.08
CA GLU A 559 27.76 -16.99 -22.64
C GLU A 559 26.46 -16.20 -22.93
N ALA A 560 25.56 -16.78 -23.72
CA ALA A 560 24.29 -16.18 -24.11
C ALA A 560 23.22 -16.26 -22.99
N VAL A 561 23.60 -15.88 -21.76
CA VAL A 561 22.74 -15.91 -20.57
C VAL A 561 22.65 -14.52 -19.92
N ARG A 562 21.51 -14.24 -19.29
CA ARG A 562 21.29 -13.07 -18.44
C ARG A 562 20.64 -13.45 -17.13
N PHE A 563 21.20 -12.96 -16.03
CA PHE A 563 20.64 -13.09 -14.70
C PHE A 563 19.82 -11.85 -14.36
N VAL A 564 18.57 -12.03 -13.95
CA VAL A 564 17.66 -10.93 -13.60
C VAL A 564 17.23 -11.08 -12.13
N PHE A 565 17.69 -10.17 -11.28
CA PHE A 565 17.37 -10.15 -9.85
C PHE A 565 16.33 -9.07 -9.56
N ILE A 566 15.11 -9.46 -9.22
CA ILE A 566 13.97 -8.58 -8.97
C ILE A 566 13.66 -8.56 -7.47
N GLY A 567 13.75 -7.39 -6.83
CA GLY A 567 13.36 -7.20 -5.44
C GLY A 567 14.43 -6.50 -4.61
N ASN A 568 14.26 -6.53 -3.29
CA ASN A 568 15.17 -5.89 -2.33
C ASN A 568 15.44 -6.81 -1.14
N GLY A 569 16.34 -6.44 -0.24
CA GLY A 569 16.67 -7.20 0.95
C GLY A 569 18.04 -6.86 1.50
N ILE A 570 18.37 -7.42 2.67
CA ILE A 570 19.64 -7.15 3.35
C ILE A 570 20.84 -7.63 2.52
N ARG A 571 20.68 -8.70 1.73
CA ARG A 571 21.76 -9.30 0.91
C ARG A 571 21.93 -8.64 -0.47
N ARG A 572 21.03 -7.74 -0.88
CA ARG A 572 21.10 -7.11 -2.21
C ARG A 572 22.39 -6.30 -2.37
N LYS A 573 22.67 -5.41 -1.41
CA LYS A 573 23.83 -4.51 -1.49
C LYS A 573 25.15 -5.27 -1.62
N SER A 574 25.35 -6.31 -0.81
CA SER A 574 26.57 -7.12 -0.88
C SER A 574 26.72 -7.87 -2.21
N ALA A 575 25.61 -8.32 -2.81
CA ALA A 575 25.64 -9.00 -4.10
C ALA A 575 25.89 -8.02 -5.27
N GLU A 576 25.33 -6.81 -5.21
CA GLU A 576 25.62 -5.72 -6.15
C GLU A 576 27.11 -5.31 -6.07
N GLU A 577 27.65 -5.14 -4.86
CA GLU A 577 29.08 -4.83 -4.63
C GLU A 577 30.00 -5.93 -5.21
N LEU A 578 29.64 -7.21 -5.02
CA LEU A 578 30.39 -8.34 -5.60
C LEU A 578 30.31 -8.36 -7.13
N SER A 579 29.14 -8.11 -7.71
CA SER A 579 28.93 -8.03 -9.16
C SER A 579 29.78 -6.92 -9.80
N GLN A 580 29.89 -5.77 -9.12
CA GLN A 580 30.73 -4.65 -9.56
C GLN A 580 32.21 -5.00 -9.48
N LYS A 581 32.65 -5.62 -8.39
CA LYS A 581 34.04 -6.08 -8.20
C LYS A 581 34.47 -7.07 -9.29
N LEU A 582 33.57 -7.93 -9.74
CA LEU A 582 33.81 -8.92 -10.80
C LEU A 582 33.57 -8.36 -12.22
N ALA A 583 33.21 -7.08 -12.35
CA ALA A 583 32.95 -6.39 -13.62
C ALA A 583 31.92 -7.13 -14.52
N LEU A 584 30.84 -7.63 -13.92
CA LEU A 584 29.82 -8.41 -14.63
C LEU A 584 28.84 -7.52 -15.40
N ASN A 585 28.58 -7.88 -16.65
CA ASN A 585 27.63 -7.21 -17.54
C ASN A 585 26.38 -8.07 -17.87
N ASN A 586 26.35 -9.32 -17.42
CA ASN A 586 25.26 -10.26 -17.63
C ASN A 586 24.26 -10.33 -16.46
N ILE A 587 24.34 -9.39 -15.51
CA ILE A 587 23.40 -9.26 -14.39
C ILE A 587 22.56 -7.99 -14.52
N THR A 588 21.25 -8.12 -14.33
CA THR A 588 20.29 -7.01 -14.26
C THR A 588 19.61 -6.98 -12.90
N TRP A 589 19.70 -5.85 -12.20
CA TRP A 589 19.03 -5.61 -10.92
C TRP A 589 17.76 -4.79 -11.11
N LYS A 590 16.64 -5.25 -10.56
CA LYS A 590 15.32 -4.61 -10.62
C LYS A 590 14.70 -4.49 -9.23
N ASP A 591 13.83 -3.51 -9.09
CA ASP A 591 13.05 -3.29 -7.88
C ASP A 591 11.81 -4.18 -7.80
N PHE A 592 11.13 -4.19 -6.65
CA PHE A 592 9.86 -4.92 -6.52
C PHE A 592 8.83 -4.41 -7.53
N VAL A 593 8.15 -5.36 -8.17
CA VAL A 593 7.00 -5.13 -9.05
C VAL A 593 5.70 -5.09 -8.24
N ALA A 594 4.67 -4.43 -8.77
CA ALA A 594 3.34 -4.43 -8.17
C ALA A 594 2.72 -5.84 -8.23
N LEU A 595 1.84 -6.17 -7.28
CA LEU A 595 1.24 -7.51 -7.19
C LEU A 595 0.47 -7.90 -8.47
N GLY A 596 -0.23 -6.95 -9.10
CA GLY A 596 -0.95 -7.19 -10.36
C GLY A 596 -0.04 -7.50 -11.55
N ASP A 597 1.20 -7.02 -11.53
CA ASP A 597 2.20 -7.23 -12.58
C ASP A 597 3.06 -8.48 -12.32
N LEU A 598 2.95 -9.07 -11.12
CA LEU A 598 3.76 -10.20 -10.69
C LEU A 598 3.63 -11.42 -11.62
N PRO A 599 2.45 -11.82 -12.14
CA PRO A 599 2.36 -12.93 -13.11
C PRO A 599 3.16 -12.68 -14.37
N GLN A 600 3.09 -11.46 -14.91
CA GLN A 600 3.82 -11.08 -16.12
C GLN A 600 5.33 -11.03 -15.84
N SER A 601 5.73 -10.50 -14.68
CA SER A 601 7.13 -10.44 -14.28
C SER A 601 7.73 -11.84 -14.07
N LEU A 602 7.03 -12.75 -13.39
CA LEU A 602 7.47 -14.13 -13.18
C LEU A 602 7.50 -14.95 -14.48
N ALA A 603 6.62 -14.65 -15.43
CA ALA A 603 6.62 -15.28 -16.75
C ALA A 603 7.80 -14.82 -17.63
N ALA A 604 8.38 -13.65 -17.36
CA ALA A 604 9.45 -13.04 -18.15
C ALA A 604 10.84 -13.67 -17.89
N CYS A 605 10.92 -15.00 -17.91
CA CYS A 605 12.16 -15.76 -17.87
C CYS A 605 12.01 -17.16 -18.49
N ASP A 606 13.15 -17.77 -18.80
CA ASP A 606 13.23 -19.17 -19.25
C ASP A 606 13.27 -20.11 -18.04
N ALA A 607 14.11 -19.78 -17.06
CA ALA A 607 14.24 -20.50 -15.80
C ALA A 607 14.26 -19.54 -14.61
N SER A 608 13.72 -19.97 -13.47
CA SER A 608 13.68 -19.16 -12.26
C SER A 608 14.48 -19.78 -11.11
N LEU A 609 15.25 -18.93 -10.42
CA LEU A 609 16.13 -19.28 -9.32
C LEU A 609 15.40 -19.27 -7.99
N ILE A 610 15.70 -20.29 -7.18
CA ILE A 610 15.36 -20.33 -5.78
C ILE A 610 16.57 -20.80 -4.97
N THR A 611 16.75 -20.25 -3.76
CA THR A 611 17.90 -20.58 -2.90
C THR A 611 17.49 -20.71 -1.44
N LEU A 612 18.14 -21.67 -0.77
CA LEU A 612 18.10 -21.89 0.67
C LEU A 612 19.51 -22.27 1.14
N ASN A 613 20.06 -21.54 2.11
CA ASN A 613 21.40 -21.84 2.62
C ASN A 613 21.49 -23.25 3.21
N LYS A 614 22.68 -23.84 3.13
CA LYS A 614 23.01 -25.11 3.79
C LYS A 614 22.66 -25.07 5.28
N GLY A 615 22.06 -26.15 5.77
CA GLY A 615 21.64 -26.25 7.16
C GLY A 615 20.27 -25.64 7.44
N LEU A 616 19.58 -25.02 6.48
CA LEU A 616 18.22 -24.50 6.72
C LEU A 616 17.10 -25.47 6.31
N GLN A 617 17.42 -26.67 5.81
CA GLN A 617 16.41 -27.68 5.48
C GLN A 617 15.57 -28.04 6.70
N GLY A 618 14.26 -28.19 6.51
CA GLY A 618 13.30 -28.44 7.58
C GLY A 618 13.06 -27.29 8.54
N VAL A 619 13.78 -26.16 8.45
CA VAL A 619 13.50 -24.96 9.26
C VAL A 619 12.47 -24.08 8.58
N ALA A 620 12.60 -23.89 7.27
CA ALA A 620 11.79 -22.96 6.49
C ALA A 620 11.64 -23.47 5.05
N VAL A 621 10.47 -23.25 4.47
CA VAL A 621 10.17 -23.58 3.06
C VAL A 621 9.97 -22.28 2.28
N PRO A 622 10.89 -21.91 1.37
CA PRO A 622 10.76 -20.71 0.57
C PRO A 622 9.47 -20.67 -0.28
N SER A 623 8.58 -19.73 0.04
CA SER A 623 7.27 -19.58 -0.62
C SER A 623 7.32 -19.14 -2.09
N LYS A 624 8.51 -18.80 -2.61
CA LYS A 624 8.70 -18.35 -4.00
C LYS A 624 8.46 -19.48 -5.00
N LEU A 625 8.70 -20.72 -4.59
CA LEU A 625 8.53 -21.91 -5.43
C LEU A 625 7.17 -21.92 -6.10
N TYR A 626 6.11 -21.67 -5.32
CA TYR A 626 4.74 -21.77 -5.78
C TYR A 626 4.37 -20.73 -6.84
N GLY A 627 4.94 -19.52 -6.76
CA GLY A 627 4.77 -18.50 -7.80
C GLY A 627 5.48 -18.88 -9.11
N ILE A 628 6.67 -19.49 -9.01
CA ILE A 628 7.45 -19.98 -10.16
C ILE A 628 6.71 -21.14 -10.85
N MET A 629 6.19 -22.07 -10.05
CA MET A 629 5.41 -23.19 -10.57
C MET A 629 4.12 -22.69 -11.23
N ALA A 630 3.41 -21.72 -10.62
CA ALA A 630 2.21 -21.13 -11.19
C ALA A 630 2.46 -20.42 -12.53
N SER A 631 3.62 -19.77 -12.70
CA SER A 631 4.03 -19.15 -13.98
C SER A 631 4.59 -20.15 -15.00
N GLY A 632 4.62 -21.43 -14.66
CA GLY A 632 5.06 -22.52 -15.55
C GLY A 632 6.51 -22.34 -16.02
N ARG A 633 7.40 -21.94 -15.11
CA ARG A 633 8.84 -21.80 -15.38
C ARG A 633 9.62 -22.96 -14.79
N ALA A 634 10.70 -23.36 -15.46
CA ALA A 634 11.63 -24.34 -14.92
C ALA A 634 12.29 -23.81 -13.63
N VAL A 635 12.38 -24.64 -12.60
CA VAL A 635 12.96 -24.24 -11.31
C VAL A 635 14.44 -24.64 -11.27
N LEU A 636 15.32 -23.68 -11.01
CA LEU A 636 16.73 -23.91 -10.67
C LEU A 636 16.89 -23.69 -9.16
N ALA A 637 16.96 -24.78 -8.41
CA ALA A 637 16.92 -24.76 -6.95
C ALA A 637 18.29 -25.02 -6.33
N MET A 638 18.91 -23.97 -5.80
CA MET A 638 20.14 -24.06 -5.02
C MET A 638 19.80 -24.28 -3.54
N VAL A 639 19.52 -25.53 -3.19
CA VAL A 639 18.93 -25.94 -1.91
C VAL A 639 19.49 -27.30 -1.47
N PRO A 640 19.52 -27.63 -0.17
CA PRO A 640 19.89 -28.98 0.28
C PRO A 640 19.03 -30.07 -0.37
N ALA A 641 19.63 -31.20 -0.76
CA ALA A 641 18.96 -32.29 -1.48
C ALA A 641 17.79 -32.97 -0.72
N ASP A 642 17.73 -32.80 0.60
CA ASP A 642 16.71 -33.29 1.53
C ASP A 642 15.65 -32.24 1.89
N SER A 643 15.71 -31.03 1.31
CA SER A 643 14.72 -29.96 1.54
C SER A 643 13.40 -30.21 0.81
N GLU A 644 12.30 -29.63 1.30
CA GLU A 644 10.98 -29.75 0.66
C GLU A 644 10.99 -29.30 -0.81
N ILE A 645 11.78 -28.28 -1.13
CA ILE A 645 11.96 -27.81 -2.51
C ILE A 645 12.55 -28.94 -3.34
N ALA A 646 13.68 -29.52 -2.91
CA ALA A 646 14.32 -30.61 -3.64
C ALA A 646 13.41 -31.85 -3.80
N LEU A 647 12.63 -32.19 -2.77
CA LEU A 647 11.64 -33.27 -2.83
C LEU A 647 10.57 -32.98 -3.89
N THR A 648 10.02 -31.77 -3.89
CA THR A 648 9.00 -31.34 -4.87
C THR A 648 9.55 -31.38 -6.30
N LEU A 649 10.76 -30.86 -6.53
CA LEU A 649 11.37 -30.86 -7.86
C LEU A 649 11.57 -32.27 -8.40
N LYS A 650 12.03 -33.21 -7.55
CA LYS A 650 12.23 -34.62 -7.92
C LYS A 650 10.91 -35.35 -8.17
N GLU A 651 9.90 -35.09 -7.34
CA GLU A 651 8.59 -35.73 -7.43
C GLU A 651 7.84 -35.38 -8.72
N TYR A 652 7.90 -34.11 -9.12
CA TYR A 652 7.16 -33.61 -10.29
C TYR A 652 8.02 -33.43 -11.54
N ASP A 653 9.32 -33.72 -11.49
CA ASP A 653 10.27 -33.46 -12.58
C ASP A 653 10.12 -32.03 -13.14
N CYS A 654 10.17 -31.04 -12.25
CA CYS A 654 9.85 -29.64 -12.56
C CYS A 654 11.02 -28.67 -12.38
N GLY A 655 12.24 -29.19 -12.19
CA GLY A 655 13.43 -28.37 -12.06
C GLY A 655 14.71 -29.17 -11.83
N VAL A 656 15.80 -28.44 -11.57
CA VAL A 656 17.12 -28.99 -11.24
C VAL A 656 17.50 -28.59 -9.83
N VAL A 657 17.96 -29.56 -9.04
CA VAL A 657 18.48 -29.34 -7.68
C VAL A 657 19.99 -29.20 -7.74
N ILE A 658 20.51 -28.12 -7.17
CA ILE A 658 21.94 -27.79 -7.06
C ILE A 658 22.29 -27.63 -5.59
N GLU A 659 23.45 -28.12 -5.17
CA GLU A 659 23.90 -27.98 -3.79
C GLU A 659 24.20 -26.51 -3.43
N PRO A 660 23.88 -26.04 -2.21
CA PRO A 660 24.18 -24.68 -1.80
C PRO A 660 25.68 -24.39 -1.84
N GLY A 661 26.06 -23.29 -2.51
CA GLY A 661 27.46 -22.90 -2.71
C GLY A 661 28.10 -23.41 -4.00
N ASP A 662 27.40 -24.26 -4.77
CA ASP A 662 27.92 -24.85 -6.01
C ASP A 662 27.63 -23.96 -7.24
N ALA A 663 28.46 -22.93 -7.43
CA ALA A 663 28.36 -22.02 -8.57
C ALA A 663 28.59 -22.74 -9.91
N ASP A 664 29.52 -23.69 -9.96
CA ASP A 664 29.83 -24.49 -11.15
C ASP A 664 28.67 -25.41 -11.53
N GLY A 665 28.06 -26.08 -10.54
CA GLY A 665 26.86 -26.89 -10.73
C GLY A 665 25.68 -26.08 -11.26
N LEU A 666 25.47 -24.87 -10.72
CA LEU A 666 24.44 -23.96 -11.25
C LEU A 666 24.74 -23.55 -12.70
N ALA A 667 25.98 -23.16 -13.01
CA ALA A 667 26.35 -22.80 -14.37
C ALA A 667 26.16 -23.97 -15.36
N ASN A 668 26.55 -25.17 -14.97
CA ASN A 668 26.36 -26.38 -15.78
C ASN A 668 24.87 -26.71 -15.98
N ALA A 669 24.04 -26.60 -14.94
CA ALA A 669 22.60 -26.80 -15.05
C ALA A 669 21.98 -25.81 -16.06
N ILE A 670 22.39 -24.54 -16.01
CA ILE A 670 21.92 -23.51 -16.96
C ILE A 670 22.38 -23.86 -18.39
N ARG A 671 23.64 -24.25 -18.60
CA ARG A 671 24.14 -24.67 -19.93
C ARG A 671 23.34 -25.83 -20.52
N LEU A 672 22.98 -26.82 -19.70
CA LEU A 672 22.16 -27.95 -20.13
C LEU A 672 20.75 -27.51 -20.56
N LEU A 673 20.11 -26.62 -19.80
CA LEU A 673 18.79 -26.09 -20.17
C LEU A 673 18.84 -25.15 -21.39
N MET A 674 19.94 -24.42 -21.57
CA MET A 674 20.18 -23.60 -22.77
C MET A 674 20.37 -24.48 -24.01
N ALA A 675 21.07 -25.62 -23.88
CA ALA A 675 21.29 -26.57 -24.97
C ALA A 675 20.02 -27.34 -25.35
N ASP A 676 19.08 -27.52 -24.41
CA ASP A 676 17.79 -28.19 -24.63
C ASP A 676 16.59 -27.34 -24.17
N PRO A 677 16.14 -26.38 -25.00
CA PRO A 677 14.96 -25.56 -24.71
C PRO A 677 13.65 -26.36 -24.63
N ALA A 678 13.58 -27.55 -25.24
CA ALA A 678 12.41 -28.41 -25.13
C ALA A 678 12.32 -28.99 -23.71
N ARG A 679 13.45 -29.46 -23.16
CA ARG A 679 13.52 -29.89 -21.77
C ARG A 679 13.22 -28.76 -20.79
N CYS A 680 13.75 -27.56 -21.01
CA CYS A 680 13.44 -26.41 -20.16
C CYS A 680 11.93 -26.10 -20.12
N ARG A 681 11.26 -26.12 -21.29
CA ARG A 681 9.80 -25.95 -21.37
C ARG A 681 9.04 -27.08 -20.67
N GLN A 682 9.46 -28.34 -20.88
CA GLN A 682 8.85 -29.49 -20.23
C GLN A 682 8.88 -29.38 -18.70
N LEU A 683 10.02 -28.96 -18.12
CA LEU A 683 10.13 -28.74 -16.67
C LEU A 683 9.14 -27.67 -16.19
N GLY A 684 8.97 -26.58 -16.95
CA GLY A 684 8.01 -25.53 -16.65
C GLY A 684 6.55 -25.98 -16.74
N ASP A 685 6.22 -26.78 -17.76
CA ASP A 685 4.87 -27.36 -17.93
C ASP A 685 4.54 -28.32 -16.77
N ASN A 686 5.48 -29.19 -16.40
CA ASN A 686 5.38 -30.06 -15.23
C ASN A 686 5.17 -29.25 -13.95
N ALA A 687 5.90 -28.13 -13.78
CA ALA A 687 5.73 -27.23 -12.65
C ALA A 687 4.30 -26.66 -12.57
N CYS A 688 3.77 -26.19 -13.70
CA CYS A 688 2.42 -25.63 -13.79
C CYS A 688 1.34 -26.69 -13.50
N LEU A 689 1.49 -27.89 -14.06
CA LEU A 689 0.59 -29.02 -13.81
C LEU A 689 0.58 -29.42 -12.32
N ALA A 690 1.76 -29.54 -11.71
CA ALA A 690 1.89 -29.82 -10.29
C ALA A 690 1.25 -28.71 -9.43
N TYR A 691 1.47 -27.43 -9.77
CA TYR A 691 0.86 -26.31 -9.07
C TYR A 691 -0.67 -26.37 -9.10
N ARG A 692 -1.22 -26.51 -10.31
CA ARG A 692 -2.67 -26.58 -10.52
C ARG A 692 -3.32 -27.75 -9.79
N LYS A 693 -2.63 -28.89 -9.67
CA LYS A 693 -3.17 -30.08 -9.02
C LYS A 693 -3.09 -30.00 -7.49
N ASN A 694 -1.97 -29.51 -6.94
CA ASN A 694 -1.61 -29.76 -5.54
C ASN A 694 -1.31 -28.52 -4.71
N TYR A 695 -1.00 -27.37 -5.32
CA TYR A 695 -0.47 -26.19 -4.62
C TYR A 695 -1.30 -24.92 -4.79
N ASN A 696 -2.48 -25.02 -5.39
CA ASN A 696 -3.38 -23.87 -5.54
C ASN A 696 -4.11 -23.56 -4.21
N LEU A 697 -4.66 -22.35 -4.14
CA LEU A 697 -5.36 -21.85 -2.95
C LEU A 697 -6.57 -22.70 -2.58
N ALA A 698 -7.33 -23.19 -3.56
CA ALA A 698 -8.51 -24.01 -3.31
C ALA A 698 -8.16 -25.34 -2.63
N VAL A 699 -7.08 -26.00 -3.07
CA VAL A 699 -6.57 -27.24 -2.45
C VAL A 699 -6.13 -26.98 -1.02
N ALA A 700 -5.42 -25.88 -0.77
CA ALA A 700 -5.03 -25.50 0.58
C ALA A 700 -6.25 -25.20 1.48
N ALA A 701 -7.26 -24.51 0.95
CA ALA A 701 -8.51 -24.23 1.65
C ALA A 701 -9.29 -25.53 1.96
N ASP A 702 -9.40 -26.46 1.01
CA ASP A 702 -10.03 -27.77 1.19
C ASP A 702 -9.34 -28.57 2.30
N ALA A 703 -8.00 -28.59 2.30
CA ALA A 703 -7.21 -29.28 3.31
C ALA A 703 -7.42 -28.66 4.70
N VAL A 704 -7.47 -27.32 4.79
CA VAL A 704 -7.72 -26.62 6.04
C VAL A 704 -9.15 -26.89 6.55
N GLU A 705 -10.18 -26.79 5.70
CA GLU A 705 -11.56 -27.10 6.12
C GLU A 705 -11.72 -28.53 6.61
N LYS A 706 -11.16 -29.49 5.87
CA LYS A 706 -11.18 -30.92 6.25
C LYS A 706 -10.53 -31.16 7.62
N LEU A 707 -9.42 -30.50 7.91
CA LEU A 707 -8.75 -30.61 9.21
C LEU A 707 -9.50 -29.94 10.35
N LEU A 708 -10.21 -28.84 10.06
CA LEU A 708 -11.04 -28.16 11.05
C LEU A 708 -12.37 -28.90 11.29
N GLY A 709 -12.67 -29.96 10.52
CA GLY A 709 -13.93 -30.71 10.62
C GLY A 709 -15.14 -29.87 10.19
N LEU A 710 -14.91 -28.92 9.28
CA LEU A 710 -15.87 -27.91 8.84
C LEU A 710 -16.72 -28.37 7.68
#